data_AF-A0A1Q4DW28-F1
#
_entry.id   AF-A0A1Q4DW28-F1
#
_cell.length_a   1.000
_cell.length_b   1.000
_cell.length_c   1.000
_cell.angle_alpha   90.00
_cell.angle_beta   90.00
_cell.angle_gamma   90.00
#
_symmetry.space_group_name_H-M   'P 1'
#
loop_
_entity.id
_entity.type
_entity.pdbx_description
1 polymer ?
#
loop_
_entity_poly.entity_id
_entity_poly.type
_entity_poly.pdbx_seq_one_letter_code
_entity_poly.pdbx_strand_id
1 'polypeptide(L)'
;MSRITHSRTALMIGGATVALAAMLAVTPASAQSTDQVSGTRVVADHQRADHVRALADTSGFEIVMAAPPAQGSDIALRANGVTASVRANRSDSEFSIDSAELVGQRAVTRLTSGNRAVAADGDALLVTTQRGASSIATALSTGGTLGINIDTSRGNSVAVAENRLDAQALGNDAMATLSLEGLQQPAAGGIVGFQSNDTRSAVTSTNMAAVRIGTGATFGSDLAMTDNLVRALGYGNAFSSDFTVTGASAFGSADGGPVSLVPGSADGDPTISATFATLSHQEQDGAVTARAGENDGSDPFHLVVFGSLSDSAVRHDGDALVAGGYGNQSDNAMSLRVGAVSGSGAVANLTAVQRAGAADVEADTVGGIRTNILGAMTASQASLSDNSARAVAIANLAERNQLTVEASTVDTFGLPGSGPVGTASAGFDNSSSVTAAFSVHNVQDFGESSVGATSTSALKLGVLSPVERSTLAADGNTVSVAATGNGATNGLTLSAPLLRASADLNNVQSGNGQIRVEAGGGAAPLGVLLALPATVLQSDLAVRDNVLAGTAIGNSASNSMSVAGTSFANGSGHGEAVSGPLLEGYGAAADYALASTQKLGLSGSVEDAVGINSAVAGRFGMLGDYRTYGSAYSVEGNGVASTIIGNTVANRLSLSAVSLGSADTPAPGTALSSAQYGQVIGTAQSTQALVAPGSLDGSSVSVKANTNQAYAGINEADNRLAVAAVDAGSLTGRNTRVSIVSSPGISGDDVLGNLQFAGGSISADGVTSIENGDSGIGMAGSRFAINANVTAAEANANRAVNLVTIDTLGGGVAGGLGNMQTSTASVAANASLDAGYRASQFPAMPMIDASSVGIDGNATSALARGNAVDNQLVVRGNVPSPVTVTSEVSRFEIWADAGAPLLNAQTNYGSVTASASNSLVGAAFNGPLTGMNQASMTIGANTVSAAAYGNTATNAASLSSFGQPGSVAIVSSQTNYGPVTAIATGNQLILPLGSMTGSSFALTGNQVSAVAVGNQATNSITSLR
;
A
#
# COMPACT_ATOMS: atom_id res chain seq x y z
N MET A 1 -41.41 -37.03 -18.36
CA MET A 1 -42.85 -36.65 -18.43
C MET A 1 -43.40 -36.56 -17.01
N SER A 2 -44.34 -35.64 -16.78
CA SER A 2 -44.98 -35.24 -15.50
C SER A 2 -44.31 -34.06 -14.77
N ARG A 3 -44.90 -32.87 -15.00
CA ARG A 3 -44.72 -31.63 -14.24
C ARG A 3 -45.51 -31.73 -12.93
N ILE A 4 -44.89 -31.41 -11.80
CA ILE A 4 -45.59 -30.87 -10.62
C ILE A 4 -44.79 -29.70 -10.06
N THR A 5 -45.49 -28.58 -9.94
CA THR A 5 -45.11 -27.22 -9.53
C THR A 5 -44.72 -27.11 -8.06
N HIS A 6 -43.64 -26.39 -7.77
CA HIS A 6 -43.24 -25.96 -6.42
C HIS A 6 -44.05 -24.72 -6.00
N SER A 7 -44.73 -24.77 -4.86
CA SER A 7 -45.28 -23.60 -4.17
C SER A 7 -44.19 -22.95 -3.32
N ARG A 8 -43.93 -21.66 -3.56
CA ARG A 8 -43.16 -20.80 -2.65
C ARG A 8 -44.08 -20.37 -1.50
N THR A 9 -43.73 -20.73 -0.28
CA THR A 9 -44.40 -20.23 0.93
C THR A 9 -43.69 -18.94 1.35
N ALA A 10 -44.32 -17.80 1.08
CA ALA A 10 -43.96 -16.52 1.64
C ALA A 10 -44.47 -16.46 3.09
N LEU A 11 -43.58 -16.28 4.06
CA LEU A 11 -43.96 -16.00 5.44
C LEU A 11 -44.01 -14.48 5.62
N MET A 12 -45.22 -13.93 5.57
CA MET A 12 -45.52 -12.58 6.03
C MET A 12 -45.45 -12.53 7.56
N ILE A 13 -44.75 -11.52 8.12
CA ILE A 13 -45.05 -10.99 9.44
C ILE A 13 -45.29 -9.50 9.26
N GLY A 14 -46.57 -9.15 9.14
CA GLY A 14 -47.08 -7.79 9.31
C GLY A 14 -47.96 -7.73 10.54
N GLY A 15 -47.85 -6.64 11.30
CA GLY A 15 -48.92 -6.15 12.17
C GLY A 15 -48.74 -6.38 13.67
N ALA A 16 -47.96 -5.51 14.33
CA ALA A 16 -48.15 -5.18 15.75
C ALA A 16 -47.53 -3.80 16.11
N THR A 17 -47.84 -2.75 15.34
CA THR A 17 -47.24 -1.41 15.51
C THR A 17 -48.08 -0.38 16.28
N VAL A 18 -49.12 -0.77 17.03
CA VAL A 18 -50.03 0.25 17.65
C VAL A 18 -50.29 0.08 19.15
N ALA A 19 -49.76 -0.95 19.83
CA ALA A 19 -50.10 -1.21 21.24
C ALA A 19 -48.93 -1.17 22.25
N LEU A 20 -47.74 -0.70 21.86
CA LEU A 20 -46.59 -0.54 22.76
C LEU A 20 -46.14 0.92 22.93
N ALA A 21 -46.99 1.89 22.55
CA ALA A 21 -46.70 3.32 22.66
C ALA A 21 -47.18 3.97 23.99
N ALA A 22 -47.72 3.19 24.94
CA ALA A 22 -48.39 3.74 26.12
C ALA A 22 -47.89 3.24 27.50
N MET A 23 -46.81 2.45 27.60
CA MET A 23 -46.36 1.92 28.91
C MET A 23 -44.83 1.93 29.18
N LEU A 24 -44.05 2.77 28.51
CA LEU A 24 -42.71 3.14 28.99
C LEU A 24 -42.65 4.64 29.32
N ALA A 25 -43.36 5.04 30.37
CA ALA A 25 -43.03 6.26 31.11
C ALA A 25 -41.90 5.92 32.10
N VAL A 26 -40.69 5.72 31.57
CA VAL A 26 -39.46 5.82 32.35
C VAL A 26 -38.99 7.25 32.21
N THR A 27 -38.81 7.92 33.34
CA THR A 27 -38.30 9.29 33.44
C THR A 27 -37.04 9.47 32.59
N PRO A 28 -36.93 10.53 31.77
CA PRO A 28 -35.74 10.77 30.97
C PRO A 28 -34.60 11.12 31.91
N ALA A 29 -33.66 10.20 32.12
CA ALA A 29 -32.32 10.60 32.50
C ALA A 29 -31.73 11.26 31.25
N SER A 30 -31.83 12.58 31.19
CA SER A 30 -31.27 13.41 30.14
C SER A 30 -29.73 13.28 30.14
N ALA A 31 -29.20 12.42 29.27
CA ALA A 31 -27.89 12.68 28.69
C ALA A 31 -28.11 13.82 27.68
N GLN A 32 -28.03 15.07 28.13
CA GLN A 32 -28.06 16.20 27.22
C GLN A 32 -26.78 16.11 26.37
N SER A 33 -26.94 15.92 25.06
CA SER A 33 -25.83 16.14 24.13
C SER A 33 -25.34 17.57 24.30
N THR A 34 -24.02 17.74 24.38
CA THR A 34 -23.33 19.03 24.38
C THR A 34 -23.20 19.61 22.96
N ASP A 35 -23.66 18.87 21.94
CA ASP A 35 -23.56 19.27 20.55
C ASP A 35 -24.48 20.48 20.26
N GLN A 36 -23.96 21.47 19.54
CA GLN A 36 -24.66 22.70 19.17
C GLN A 36 -24.96 22.68 17.67
N VAL A 37 -26.15 22.21 17.30
CA VAL A 37 -26.59 22.16 15.90
C VAL A 37 -27.68 23.18 15.65
N SER A 38 -27.43 24.11 14.73
CA SER A 38 -28.36 25.16 14.33
C SER A 38 -28.50 25.13 12.82
N GLY A 39 -29.74 25.00 12.33
CA GLY A 39 -30.04 25.15 10.91
C GLY A 39 -31.52 25.14 10.58
N THR A 40 -31.86 25.56 9.37
CA THR A 40 -33.25 25.60 8.87
C THR A 40 -33.83 24.19 8.73
N ARG A 41 -32.97 23.25 8.35
CA ARG A 41 -33.24 21.84 8.12
C ARG A 41 -32.07 21.03 8.67
N VAL A 42 -32.34 20.20 9.67
CA VAL A 42 -31.30 19.46 10.38
C VAL A 42 -31.72 18.01 10.55
N VAL A 43 -30.83 17.10 10.15
CA VAL A 43 -30.84 15.71 10.60
C VAL A 43 -29.64 15.54 11.53
N ALA A 44 -29.90 15.20 12.78
CA ALA A 44 -28.86 14.96 13.76
C ALA A 44 -29.07 13.58 14.40
N ASP A 45 -28.08 12.70 14.26
CA ASP A 45 -28.01 11.41 14.92
C ASP A 45 -26.88 11.43 15.94
N HIS A 46 -27.22 11.09 17.19
CA HIS A 46 -26.28 11.05 18.30
C HIS A 46 -26.39 9.70 19.00
N GLN A 47 -25.34 8.91 18.86
CA GLN A 47 -25.24 7.57 19.42
C GLN A 47 -24.08 7.52 20.41
N ARG A 48 -24.32 6.87 21.54
CA ARG A 48 -23.34 6.72 22.60
C ARG A 48 -23.45 5.33 23.19
N ALA A 49 -22.37 4.56 23.11
CA ALA A 49 -22.23 3.27 23.75
C ALA A 49 -21.35 3.43 25.01
N ASP A 50 -21.98 3.53 26.17
CA ASP A 50 -21.29 3.65 27.46
C ASP A 50 -21.27 2.30 28.19
N HIS A 51 -20.08 1.74 28.41
CA HIS A 51 -19.88 0.51 29.21
C HIS A 51 -20.68 -0.69 28.67
N VAL A 52 -20.93 -0.72 27.36
CA VAL A 52 -21.71 -1.78 26.69
C VAL A 52 -20.77 -2.85 26.12
N ARG A 53 -21.22 -4.11 26.12
CA ARG A 53 -20.57 -5.20 25.39
C ARG A 53 -21.51 -5.74 24.31
N ALA A 54 -21.14 -5.54 23.06
CA ALA A 54 -21.84 -6.12 21.91
C ALA A 54 -21.08 -7.38 21.45
N LEU A 55 -21.78 -8.52 21.38
CA LEU A 55 -21.22 -9.82 21.02
C LEU A 55 -22.10 -10.50 19.96
N ALA A 56 -21.50 -10.93 18.87
CA ALA A 56 -22.07 -11.89 17.94
C ALA A 56 -21.19 -13.13 17.94
N ASP A 57 -21.80 -14.29 18.07
CA ASP A 57 -21.09 -15.55 18.24
C ASP A 57 -21.76 -16.64 17.41
N THR A 58 -21.03 -17.19 16.44
CA THR A 58 -21.43 -18.36 15.65
C THR A 58 -20.58 -19.58 15.97
N SER A 59 -19.87 -19.59 17.10
CA SER A 59 -18.96 -20.67 17.49
C SER A 59 -19.66 -22.03 17.57
N GLY A 60 -18.94 -23.09 17.22
CA GLY A 60 -19.39 -24.47 17.31
C GLY A 60 -20.43 -24.90 16.28
N PHE A 61 -20.63 -24.13 15.20
CA PHE A 61 -21.51 -24.58 14.11
C PHE A 61 -20.96 -25.85 13.43
N GLU A 62 -21.85 -26.70 12.92
CA GLU A 62 -21.47 -27.89 12.16
C GLU A 62 -22.33 -28.00 10.91
N ILE A 63 -21.71 -27.87 9.74
CA ILE A 63 -22.33 -28.12 8.43
C ILE A 63 -21.54 -29.27 7.80
N VAL A 64 -21.86 -30.49 8.22
CA VAL A 64 -21.12 -31.68 7.82
C VAL A 64 -22.01 -32.65 7.07
N MET A 65 -21.48 -33.16 5.96
CA MET A 65 -22.08 -34.29 5.24
C MET A 65 -21.24 -35.54 5.47
N ALA A 66 -21.84 -36.58 6.03
CA ALA A 66 -21.23 -37.89 6.15
C ALA A 66 -21.87 -38.86 5.17
N ALA A 67 -21.06 -39.52 4.33
CA ALA A 67 -21.52 -40.53 3.39
C ALA A 67 -20.83 -41.88 3.66
N PRO A 68 -21.58 -43.00 3.65
CA PRO A 68 -20.99 -44.34 3.59
C PRO A 68 -20.21 -44.51 2.25
N PRO A 69 -19.57 -45.67 1.99
CA PRO A 69 -18.92 -45.90 0.70
C PRO A 69 -19.86 -45.54 -0.48
N ALA A 70 -19.46 -44.55 -1.27
CA ALA A 70 -20.27 -43.98 -2.33
C ALA A 70 -19.67 -44.38 -3.69
N GLN A 71 -20.54 -44.63 -4.68
CA GLN A 71 -20.14 -44.98 -6.03
C GLN A 71 -20.92 -44.16 -7.06
N GLY A 72 -20.23 -43.57 -8.04
CA GLY A 72 -20.88 -42.84 -9.14
C GLY A 72 -21.71 -41.63 -8.71
N SER A 73 -21.40 -41.02 -7.57
CA SER A 73 -22.22 -39.98 -6.93
C SER A 73 -21.62 -38.58 -7.10
N ASP A 74 -22.47 -37.56 -7.10
CA ASP A 74 -22.09 -36.14 -6.98
C ASP A 74 -22.46 -35.67 -5.56
N ILE A 75 -21.45 -35.30 -4.78
CA ILE A 75 -21.56 -34.98 -3.35
C ILE A 75 -20.96 -33.60 -3.16
N ALA A 76 -21.77 -32.62 -2.77
CA ALA A 76 -21.30 -31.24 -2.73
C ALA A 76 -21.86 -30.43 -1.57
N LEU A 77 -20.99 -29.60 -0.98
CA LEU A 77 -21.33 -28.49 -0.10
C LEU A 77 -20.88 -27.21 -0.79
N ARG A 78 -21.85 -26.49 -1.36
CA ARG A 78 -21.58 -25.26 -2.12
C ARG A 78 -22.34 -24.07 -1.57
N ALA A 79 -21.72 -22.89 -1.62
CA ALA A 79 -22.35 -21.60 -1.35
C ALA A 79 -23.03 -21.49 0.03
N ASN A 80 -22.48 -22.14 1.06
CA ASN A 80 -22.94 -21.95 2.43
C ASN A 80 -22.31 -20.70 3.05
N GLY A 81 -23.06 -20.01 3.91
CA GLY A 81 -22.62 -18.79 4.59
C GLY A 81 -22.78 -18.90 6.10
N VAL A 82 -21.73 -18.55 6.85
CA VAL A 82 -21.79 -18.32 8.30
C VAL A 82 -21.22 -16.94 8.59
N THR A 83 -21.94 -16.13 9.36
CA THR A 83 -21.54 -14.75 9.63
C THR A 83 -21.80 -14.36 11.08
N ALA A 84 -20.75 -13.95 11.78
CA ALA A 84 -20.84 -13.21 13.04
C ALA A 84 -20.58 -11.73 12.75
N SER A 85 -21.55 -10.86 13.02
CA SER A 85 -21.41 -9.42 12.76
C SER A 85 -21.85 -8.58 13.96
N VAL A 86 -20.99 -7.68 14.41
CA VAL A 86 -21.28 -6.70 15.47
C VAL A 86 -20.99 -5.28 14.99
N ARG A 87 -21.87 -4.36 15.37
CA ARG A 87 -21.68 -2.91 15.32
C ARG A 87 -22.07 -2.35 16.68
N ALA A 88 -21.18 -1.63 17.37
CA ALA A 88 -21.56 -1.01 18.64
C ALA A 88 -22.46 0.20 18.41
N ASN A 89 -22.10 1.05 17.45
CA ASN A 89 -22.94 2.13 16.94
C ASN A 89 -23.08 1.99 15.41
N ARG A 90 -24.29 2.22 14.87
CA ARG A 90 -24.55 2.24 13.41
C ARG A 90 -25.50 3.37 13.06
N SER A 91 -25.13 4.21 12.10
CA SER A 91 -26.01 5.24 11.52
C SER A 91 -26.02 5.15 10.00
N ASP A 92 -27.21 5.16 9.41
CA ASP A 92 -27.39 5.34 7.98
C ASP A 92 -28.33 6.54 7.80
N SER A 93 -27.76 7.71 7.52
CA SER A 93 -28.51 8.96 7.39
C SER A 93 -28.49 9.44 5.94
N GLU A 94 -29.67 9.55 5.35
CA GLU A 94 -29.87 10.14 4.02
C GLU A 94 -30.79 11.35 4.16
N PHE A 95 -30.38 12.47 3.58
CA PHE A 95 -31.18 13.69 3.57
C PHE A 95 -31.16 14.34 2.19
N SER A 96 -32.33 14.45 1.57
CA SER A 96 -32.50 15.11 0.28
C SER A 96 -33.47 16.28 0.44
N ILE A 97 -33.09 17.44 -0.08
CA ILE A 97 -33.84 18.68 0.05
C ILE A 97 -33.88 19.41 -1.30
N ASP A 98 -35.06 19.87 -1.69
CA ASP A 98 -35.17 20.92 -2.70
C ASP A 98 -34.77 22.26 -2.06
N SER A 99 -33.72 22.87 -2.58
CA SER A 99 -33.18 24.15 -2.12
C SER A 99 -34.19 25.30 -2.09
N ALA A 100 -35.32 25.21 -2.80
CA ALA A 100 -36.44 26.15 -2.66
C ALA A 100 -36.99 26.21 -1.23
N GLU A 101 -36.75 25.19 -0.42
CA GLU A 101 -37.10 25.15 1.01
C GLU A 101 -36.10 25.87 1.92
N LEU A 102 -34.93 26.26 1.41
CA LEU A 102 -33.82 26.83 2.20
C LEU A 102 -33.68 28.35 2.03
N VAL A 103 -34.65 29.01 1.40
CA VAL A 103 -34.54 30.41 0.96
C VAL A 103 -34.35 31.38 2.14
N GLY A 104 -33.21 32.09 2.11
CA GLY A 104 -33.03 33.40 2.75
C GLY A 104 -32.52 33.41 4.20
N GLN A 105 -31.86 32.36 4.68
CA GLN A 105 -31.45 32.29 6.10
C GLN A 105 -29.94 32.34 6.34
N ARG A 106 -29.09 31.54 5.66
CA ARG A 106 -27.63 31.56 5.85
C ARG A 106 -26.87 31.44 4.52
N ALA A 107 -25.66 32.00 4.51
CA ALA A 107 -24.75 31.96 3.36
C ALA A 107 -23.47 31.16 3.64
N VAL A 108 -23.35 30.60 4.86
CA VAL A 108 -22.13 29.97 5.36
C VAL A 108 -22.51 28.75 6.19
N THR A 109 -21.79 27.66 5.99
CA THR A 109 -21.78 26.49 6.86
C THR A 109 -20.52 26.53 7.74
N ARG A 110 -20.69 26.55 9.06
CA ARG A 110 -19.61 26.45 10.03
C ARG A 110 -19.67 25.14 10.77
N LEU A 111 -18.62 24.34 10.63
CA LEU A 111 -18.51 23.02 11.24
C LEU A 111 -17.33 22.99 12.20
N THR A 112 -17.54 22.48 13.39
CA THR A 112 -16.51 22.24 14.40
C THR A 112 -16.74 20.86 14.99
N SER A 113 -15.67 20.08 15.17
CA SER A 113 -15.76 18.77 15.82
C SER A 113 -14.68 18.64 16.89
N GLY A 114 -15.02 18.03 18.02
CA GLY A 114 -14.11 17.97 19.15
C GLY A 114 -14.52 16.95 20.21
N ASN A 115 -13.58 16.68 21.13
CA ASN A 115 -13.74 15.68 22.19
C ASN A 115 -14.83 16.02 23.21
N ARG A 116 -15.27 17.28 23.25
CA ARG A 116 -16.33 17.74 24.15
C ARG A 116 -17.68 17.92 23.47
N ALA A 117 -17.72 18.31 22.20
CA ALA A 117 -18.95 18.59 21.46
C ALA A 117 -18.67 18.75 19.96
N VAL A 118 -19.71 18.54 19.15
CA VAL A 118 -19.79 19.01 17.76
C VAL A 118 -20.58 20.30 17.72
N ALA A 119 -20.15 21.28 16.93
CA ALA A 119 -20.94 22.46 16.61
C ALA A 119 -21.13 22.56 15.09
N ALA A 120 -22.37 22.79 14.66
CA ALA A 120 -22.70 22.91 13.25
C ALA A 120 -23.75 24.01 13.04
N ASP A 121 -23.46 24.92 12.11
CA ASP A 121 -24.31 26.07 11.77
C ASP A 121 -24.45 26.13 10.24
N GLY A 122 -25.65 26.06 9.69
CA GLY A 122 -25.90 26.09 8.23
C GLY A 122 -27.40 26.08 7.91
N ASP A 123 -27.83 26.04 6.64
CA ASP A 123 -29.25 25.89 6.32
C ASP A 123 -29.67 24.41 6.33
N ALA A 124 -28.91 23.56 5.66
CA ALA A 124 -29.13 22.12 5.58
C ALA A 124 -27.96 21.35 6.21
N LEU A 125 -28.18 20.72 7.37
CA LEU A 125 -27.14 20.02 8.09
C LEU A 125 -27.50 18.55 8.28
N LEU A 126 -26.49 17.69 8.09
CA LEU A 126 -26.53 16.29 8.49
C LEU A 126 -25.37 16.04 9.45
N VAL A 127 -25.69 15.73 10.70
CA VAL A 127 -24.71 15.54 11.78
C VAL A 127 -24.85 14.12 12.32
N THR A 128 -23.78 13.33 12.25
CA THR A 128 -23.70 12.01 12.87
C THR A 128 -22.59 12.01 13.90
N THR A 129 -22.92 11.71 15.14
CA THR A 129 -21.97 11.59 16.25
C THR A 129 -22.09 10.20 16.87
N GLN A 130 -20.97 9.47 16.95
CA GLN A 130 -20.92 8.15 17.55
C GLN A 130 -19.75 8.08 18.53
N ARG A 131 -20.03 7.73 19.79
CA ARG A 131 -19.01 7.66 20.83
C ARG A 131 -19.03 6.30 21.53
N GLY A 132 -17.89 5.64 21.57
CA GLY A 132 -17.61 4.46 22.40
C GLY A 132 -16.85 4.88 23.66
N ALA A 133 -17.43 4.61 24.82
CA ALA A 133 -16.80 4.87 26.11
C ALA A 133 -16.81 3.59 26.94
N SER A 134 -15.65 2.95 27.06
CA SER A 134 -15.51 1.61 27.63
C SER A 134 -16.47 0.57 27.00
N SER A 135 -16.71 0.68 25.69
CA SER A 135 -17.62 -0.19 24.95
C SER A 135 -16.88 -1.22 24.10
N ILE A 136 -17.19 -2.51 24.25
CA ILE A 136 -16.49 -3.59 23.55
C ILE A 136 -17.37 -4.16 22.43
N ALA A 137 -16.83 -4.26 21.22
CA ALA A 137 -17.45 -4.92 20.09
C ALA A 137 -16.70 -6.22 19.76
N THR A 138 -17.37 -7.37 19.80
CA THR A 138 -16.74 -8.67 19.55
C THR A 138 -17.55 -9.53 18.57
N ALA A 139 -16.92 -9.94 17.47
CA ALA A 139 -17.46 -10.96 16.55
C ALA A 139 -16.63 -12.25 16.65
N LEU A 140 -17.26 -13.36 17.02
CA LEU A 140 -16.60 -14.66 17.22
C LEU A 140 -17.22 -15.74 16.34
N SER A 141 -16.38 -16.57 15.73
CA SER A 141 -16.77 -17.81 15.07
C SER A 141 -15.71 -18.87 15.32
N THR A 142 -15.72 -19.52 16.48
CA THR A 142 -14.66 -20.46 16.88
C THR A 142 -15.13 -21.91 16.90
N GLY A 143 -14.27 -22.86 16.51
CA GLY A 143 -14.57 -24.30 16.59
C GLY A 143 -15.71 -24.77 15.68
N GLY A 144 -16.12 -23.94 14.70
CA GLY A 144 -17.10 -24.32 13.70
C GLY A 144 -16.48 -25.13 12.57
N THR A 145 -17.19 -26.12 12.03
CA THR A 145 -16.70 -26.97 10.94
C THR A 145 -17.72 -27.03 9.79
N LEU A 146 -17.22 -26.85 8.57
CA LEU A 146 -17.93 -27.12 7.33
C LEU A 146 -17.17 -28.18 6.56
N GLY A 147 -17.79 -29.30 6.19
CA GLY A 147 -17.05 -30.31 5.45
C GLY A 147 -17.77 -31.58 5.06
N ILE A 148 -17.07 -32.41 4.29
CA ILE A 148 -17.57 -33.69 3.80
C ILE A 148 -16.66 -34.80 4.31
N ASN A 149 -17.23 -35.87 4.87
CA ASN A 149 -16.54 -37.10 5.25
C ASN A 149 -17.11 -38.31 4.51
N ILE A 150 -16.25 -39.07 3.82
CA ILE A 150 -16.64 -40.24 3.02
C ILE A 150 -15.69 -41.41 3.31
N ASP A 151 -16.22 -42.59 3.58
CA ASP A 151 -15.39 -43.78 3.87
C ASP A 151 -14.53 -44.24 2.68
N THR A 152 -15.12 -44.39 1.49
CA THR A 152 -14.41 -44.82 0.27
C THR A 152 -15.09 -44.17 -0.92
N SER A 153 -14.29 -43.62 -1.82
CA SER A 153 -14.79 -42.90 -3.00
C SER A 153 -14.47 -43.69 -4.28
N ARG A 154 -15.49 -44.03 -5.08
CA ARG A 154 -15.33 -44.74 -6.35
C ARG A 154 -16.14 -44.07 -7.46
N GLY A 155 -15.48 -43.44 -8.42
CA GLY A 155 -16.18 -42.76 -9.52
C GLY A 155 -17.04 -41.58 -9.06
N ASN A 156 -16.72 -40.94 -7.93
CA ASN A 156 -17.52 -39.82 -7.42
C ASN A 156 -16.94 -38.47 -7.82
N SER A 157 -17.79 -37.45 -7.82
CA SER A 157 -17.39 -36.04 -7.74
C SER A 157 -17.72 -35.53 -6.33
N VAL A 158 -16.72 -35.01 -5.62
CA VAL A 158 -16.85 -34.49 -4.26
C VAL A 158 -16.36 -33.05 -4.24
N ALA A 159 -17.20 -32.11 -3.80
CA ALA A 159 -16.84 -30.70 -3.81
C ALA A 159 -17.23 -29.95 -2.53
N VAL A 160 -16.31 -29.19 -1.98
CA VAL A 160 -16.58 -28.13 -0.99
C VAL A 160 -16.16 -26.82 -1.63
N ALA A 161 -17.12 -26.04 -2.11
CA ALA A 161 -16.80 -24.87 -2.92
C ALA A 161 -17.63 -23.62 -2.61
N GLU A 162 -17.05 -22.44 -2.84
CA GLU A 162 -17.74 -21.14 -2.73
C GLU A 162 -18.35 -20.87 -1.34
N ASN A 163 -17.86 -21.54 -0.29
CA ASN A 163 -18.38 -21.34 1.07
C ASN A 163 -17.73 -20.12 1.73
N ARG A 164 -18.52 -19.37 2.51
CA ARG A 164 -18.09 -18.12 3.12
C ARG A 164 -18.32 -18.12 4.62
N LEU A 165 -17.23 -18.02 5.38
CA LEU A 165 -17.21 -17.94 6.83
C LEU A 165 -16.63 -16.58 7.21
N ASP A 166 -17.43 -15.72 7.83
CA ASP A 166 -17.11 -14.30 8.05
C ASP A 166 -17.33 -13.89 9.51
N ALA A 167 -16.36 -13.20 10.10
CA ALA A 167 -16.51 -12.48 11.36
C ALA A 167 -16.19 -11.01 11.11
N GLN A 168 -17.08 -10.12 11.53
CA GLN A 168 -16.91 -8.69 11.34
C GLN A 168 -17.33 -7.92 12.59
N ALA A 169 -16.41 -7.13 13.16
CA ALA A 169 -16.67 -6.25 14.29
C ALA A 169 -16.39 -4.80 13.93
N LEU A 170 -17.33 -3.91 14.24
CA LEU A 170 -17.17 -2.47 14.10
C LEU A 170 -17.50 -1.80 15.43
N GLY A 171 -16.64 -0.86 15.87
CA GLY A 171 -16.96 0.05 16.95
C GLY A 171 -18.03 1.03 16.51
N ASN A 172 -17.64 1.98 15.68
CA ASN A 172 -18.53 2.99 15.09
C ASN A 172 -18.59 2.81 13.56
N ASP A 173 -19.81 2.81 13.03
CA ASP A 173 -20.10 2.67 11.61
C ASP A 173 -21.15 3.70 11.20
N ALA A 174 -20.83 4.61 10.29
CA ALA A 174 -21.76 5.64 9.86
C ALA A 174 -21.65 5.96 8.37
N MET A 175 -22.80 6.13 7.73
CA MET A 175 -22.95 6.61 6.37
C MET A 175 -23.85 7.85 6.37
N ALA A 176 -23.40 8.89 5.67
CA ALA A 176 -24.06 10.19 5.60
C ALA A 176 -24.20 10.67 4.15
N THR A 177 -25.42 10.73 3.63
CA THR A 177 -25.70 11.23 2.28
C THR A 177 -26.55 12.49 2.36
N LEU A 178 -26.05 13.60 1.80
CA LEU A 178 -26.79 14.86 1.68
C LEU A 178 -26.94 15.24 0.20
N SER A 179 -28.17 15.51 -0.25
CA SER A 179 -28.46 16.03 -1.58
C SER A 179 -29.20 17.35 -1.49
N LEU A 180 -28.66 18.38 -2.15
CA LEU A 180 -29.31 19.68 -2.34
C LEU A 180 -29.60 19.87 -3.82
N GLU A 181 -30.88 19.87 -4.18
CA GLU A 181 -31.31 20.00 -5.57
C GLU A 181 -31.96 21.35 -5.86
N GLY A 182 -31.87 21.79 -7.11
CA GLY A 182 -32.62 22.95 -7.60
C GLY A 182 -32.07 24.32 -7.20
N LEU A 183 -30.82 24.44 -6.73
CA LEU A 183 -30.26 25.67 -6.14
C LEU A 183 -30.44 26.92 -7.03
N GLN A 184 -31.33 27.85 -6.63
CA GLN A 184 -31.59 29.14 -7.33
C GLN A 184 -31.19 30.38 -6.51
N GLN A 185 -31.05 30.25 -5.19
CA GLN A 185 -30.75 31.34 -4.26
C GLN A 185 -29.63 30.90 -3.30
N PRO A 186 -28.98 31.83 -2.56
CA PRO A 186 -27.99 31.46 -1.56
C PRO A 186 -28.58 30.48 -0.55
N ALA A 187 -27.94 29.31 -0.45
CA ALA A 187 -28.17 28.33 0.59
C ALA A 187 -26.83 27.66 0.93
N ALA A 188 -26.69 27.27 2.20
CA ALA A 188 -25.50 26.63 2.73
C ALA A 188 -25.86 25.26 3.33
N GLY A 189 -24.98 24.28 3.16
CA GLY A 189 -25.20 22.98 3.78
C GLY A 189 -23.91 22.24 4.12
N GLY A 190 -24.03 21.22 4.96
CA GLY A 190 -22.87 20.41 5.29
C GLY A 190 -23.14 19.15 6.07
N ILE A 191 -22.11 18.30 6.07
CA ILE A 191 -22.06 17.03 6.76
C ILE A 191 -21.00 17.09 7.86
N VAL A 192 -21.33 16.65 9.08
CA VAL A 192 -20.33 16.38 10.13
C VAL A 192 -20.45 14.94 10.58
N GLY A 193 -19.38 14.17 10.41
CA GLY A 193 -19.19 12.86 11.01
C GLY A 193 -18.16 12.94 12.13
N PHE A 194 -18.56 12.68 13.37
CA PHE A 194 -17.62 12.54 14.48
C PHE A 194 -17.75 11.13 15.08
N GLN A 195 -16.64 10.38 15.09
CA GLN A 195 -16.57 9.06 15.70
C GLN A 195 -15.40 8.99 16.68
N SER A 196 -15.63 8.49 17.89
CA SER A 196 -14.54 8.31 18.84
C SER A 196 -14.69 7.02 19.64
N ASN A 197 -13.56 6.35 19.91
CA ASN A 197 -13.49 5.20 20.81
C ASN A 197 -12.34 5.41 21.81
N ASP A 198 -12.65 5.35 23.10
CA ASP A 198 -11.63 5.47 24.16
C ASP A 198 -10.74 4.22 24.27
N THR A 199 -9.68 4.32 25.08
CA THR A 199 -8.72 3.23 25.33
C THR A 199 -9.34 1.92 25.83
N ARG A 200 -10.56 1.94 26.38
CA ARG A 200 -11.26 0.73 26.85
C ARG A 200 -12.28 0.21 25.84
N SER A 201 -12.43 0.88 24.70
CA SER A 201 -13.40 0.55 23.67
C SER A 201 -12.77 -0.33 22.58
N ALA A 202 -12.49 -1.58 22.95
CA ALA A 202 -11.82 -2.52 22.05
C ALA A 202 -12.78 -3.12 21.01
N VAL A 203 -12.24 -3.34 19.81
CA VAL A 203 -12.90 -4.04 18.71
C VAL A 203 -12.14 -5.33 18.42
N THR A 204 -12.84 -6.47 18.46
CA THR A 204 -12.23 -7.78 18.23
C THR A 204 -13.06 -8.59 17.25
N SER A 205 -12.42 -9.08 16.19
CA SER A 205 -13.01 -10.02 15.25
C SER A 205 -12.16 -11.27 15.15
N THR A 206 -12.74 -12.43 15.47
CA THR A 206 -12.03 -13.70 15.49
C THR A 206 -12.84 -14.75 14.73
N ASN A 207 -12.28 -15.26 13.63
CA ASN A 207 -12.85 -16.34 12.85
C ASN A 207 -11.92 -17.55 12.85
N MET A 208 -12.36 -18.60 13.53
CA MET A 208 -11.63 -19.83 13.72
C MET A 208 -12.44 -21.06 13.36
N ALA A 209 -13.08 -20.96 12.20
CA ALA A 209 -13.81 -22.05 11.60
C ALA A 209 -12.96 -22.80 10.57
N ALA A 210 -13.29 -24.07 10.38
CA ALA A 210 -12.57 -24.98 9.52
C ALA A 210 -13.42 -25.43 8.32
N VAL A 211 -12.77 -25.60 7.18
CA VAL A 211 -13.33 -26.19 5.96
C VAL A 211 -12.58 -27.49 5.67
N ARG A 212 -13.30 -28.61 5.57
CA ARG A 212 -12.72 -29.95 5.54
C ARG A 212 -13.28 -30.83 4.42
N ILE A 213 -12.41 -31.63 3.81
CA ILE A 213 -12.80 -32.84 3.05
C ILE A 213 -11.99 -34.01 3.60
N GLY A 214 -12.67 -35.04 4.10
CA GLY A 214 -12.07 -36.30 4.51
C GLY A 214 -12.57 -37.45 3.65
N THR A 215 -11.67 -38.19 3.01
CA THR A 215 -12.02 -39.40 2.26
C THR A 215 -11.11 -40.57 2.65
N GLY A 216 -11.60 -41.81 2.66
CA GLY A 216 -10.71 -42.98 2.76
C GLY A 216 -9.99 -43.28 1.45
N ALA A 217 -10.04 -44.53 0.97
CA ALA A 217 -9.43 -44.87 -0.31
C ALA A 217 -10.25 -44.32 -1.49
N THR A 218 -9.59 -43.76 -2.50
CA THR A 218 -10.21 -43.01 -3.58
C THR A 218 -9.75 -43.54 -4.95
N PHE A 219 -10.72 -43.97 -5.76
CA PHE A 219 -10.50 -44.61 -7.06
C PHE A 219 -11.36 -43.94 -8.14
N GLY A 220 -10.78 -43.54 -9.27
CA GLY A 220 -11.53 -42.95 -10.38
C GLY A 220 -12.36 -41.71 -10.04
N SER A 221 -12.01 -40.94 -9.01
CA SER A 221 -12.86 -39.88 -8.46
C SER A 221 -12.21 -38.49 -8.53
N ASP A 222 -13.04 -37.45 -8.50
CA ASP A 222 -12.63 -36.05 -8.41
C ASP A 222 -12.96 -35.49 -7.01
N LEU A 223 -11.97 -35.01 -6.28
CA LEU A 223 -12.13 -34.28 -5.01
C LEU A 223 -11.73 -32.82 -5.24
N ALA A 224 -12.57 -31.86 -4.83
CA ALA A 224 -12.32 -30.43 -5.02
C ALA A 224 -12.67 -29.64 -3.75
N MET A 225 -11.70 -28.91 -3.20
CA MET A 225 -11.92 -27.82 -2.25
C MET A 225 -11.55 -26.53 -2.98
N THR A 226 -12.53 -25.68 -3.29
CA THR A 226 -12.25 -24.50 -4.12
C THR A 226 -13.02 -23.24 -3.72
N ASP A 227 -12.39 -22.07 -3.87
CA ASP A 227 -13.03 -20.76 -3.73
C ASP A 227 -13.76 -20.52 -2.38
N ASN A 228 -13.29 -21.14 -1.31
CA ASN A 228 -13.83 -20.96 0.04
C ASN A 228 -13.11 -19.79 0.74
N LEU A 229 -13.83 -19.09 1.61
CA LEU A 229 -13.32 -17.94 2.35
C LEU A 229 -13.51 -18.11 3.86
N VAL A 230 -12.43 -17.91 4.62
CA VAL A 230 -12.45 -17.70 6.07
C VAL A 230 -11.90 -16.31 6.35
N ARG A 231 -12.73 -15.44 6.93
CA ARG A 231 -12.39 -14.02 7.11
C ARG A 231 -12.72 -13.47 8.49
N ALA A 232 -11.85 -12.60 8.99
CA ALA A 232 -12.07 -11.77 10.18
C ALA A 232 -11.73 -10.30 9.87
N LEU A 233 -12.64 -9.37 10.16
CA LEU A 233 -12.45 -7.93 9.94
C LEU A 233 -12.83 -7.11 11.18
N GLY A 234 -11.93 -6.25 11.64
CA GLY A 234 -12.14 -5.32 12.74
C GLY A 234 -12.00 -3.87 12.27
N TYR A 235 -12.98 -3.02 12.61
CA TYR A 235 -12.95 -1.58 12.34
C TYR A 235 -13.20 -0.82 13.64
N GLY A 236 -12.28 0.06 14.05
CA GLY A 236 -12.51 0.97 15.16
C GLY A 236 -13.63 1.96 14.82
N ASN A 237 -13.35 2.82 13.84
CA ASN A 237 -14.26 3.81 13.29
C ASN A 237 -14.32 3.69 11.76
N ALA A 238 -15.52 3.66 11.18
CA ALA A 238 -15.76 3.69 9.74
C ALA A 238 -16.81 4.77 9.42
N PHE A 239 -16.45 5.76 8.61
CA PHE A 239 -17.34 6.84 8.20
C PHE A 239 -17.30 7.04 6.69
N SER A 240 -18.47 7.07 6.07
CA SER A 240 -18.60 7.46 4.66
C SER A 240 -19.54 8.63 4.50
N SER A 241 -19.17 9.56 3.62
CA SER A 241 -20.04 10.67 3.26
C SER A 241 -20.11 10.93 1.76
N ASP A 242 -21.31 11.24 1.28
CA ASP A 242 -21.55 11.70 -0.08
C ASP A 242 -22.42 12.97 -0.03
N PHE A 243 -21.86 14.10 -0.45
CA PHE A 243 -22.59 15.38 -0.53
C PHE A 243 -22.72 15.84 -1.98
N THR A 244 -23.94 15.85 -2.51
CA THR A 244 -24.24 16.34 -3.86
C THR A 244 -25.01 17.66 -3.81
N VAL A 245 -24.60 18.62 -4.63
CA VAL A 245 -25.28 19.90 -4.84
C VAL A 245 -25.53 20.11 -6.33
N THR A 246 -26.79 20.35 -6.71
CA THR A 246 -27.18 20.67 -8.08
C THR A 246 -28.04 21.94 -8.16
N GLY A 247 -27.85 22.74 -9.20
CA GLY A 247 -28.69 23.92 -9.41
C GLY A 247 -28.18 24.93 -10.42
N ALA A 248 -28.78 26.12 -10.42
CA ALA A 248 -28.40 27.21 -11.32
C ALA A 248 -27.22 28.03 -10.77
N SER A 249 -27.15 28.29 -9.47
CA SER A 249 -26.13 29.18 -8.91
C SER A 249 -25.70 28.82 -7.49
N ALA A 250 -24.40 28.88 -7.22
CA ALA A 250 -23.81 28.81 -5.88
C ALA A 250 -23.04 30.09 -5.55
N PHE A 251 -22.83 30.36 -4.25
CA PHE A 251 -22.20 31.58 -3.78
C PHE A 251 -21.06 31.29 -2.80
N GLY A 252 -19.97 32.05 -2.87
CA GLY A 252 -18.87 31.99 -1.89
C GLY A 252 -19.19 32.73 -0.59
N SER A 253 -18.77 32.15 0.54
CA SER A 253 -18.85 32.75 1.87
C SER A 253 -17.80 33.86 2.04
N ALA A 254 -18.24 35.05 2.46
CA ALA A 254 -17.37 36.21 2.70
C ALA A 254 -16.66 36.21 4.07
N ASP A 255 -16.56 35.06 4.74
CA ASP A 255 -15.87 34.95 6.03
C ASP A 255 -14.37 35.21 5.91
N GLY A 256 -13.85 36.10 6.75
CA GLY A 256 -12.41 36.38 6.85
C GLY A 256 -11.73 35.36 7.79
N GLY A 257 -11.05 34.38 7.23
CA GLY A 257 -10.32 33.34 7.97
C GLY A 257 -9.94 32.16 7.07
N PRO A 258 -9.18 31.18 7.57
CA PRO A 258 -8.95 29.94 6.84
C PRO A 258 -10.26 29.20 6.62
N VAL A 259 -10.41 28.59 5.45
CA VAL A 259 -11.59 27.79 5.09
C VAL A 259 -11.65 26.52 5.92
N SER A 260 -10.50 25.90 6.17
CA SER A 260 -10.37 24.86 7.17
C SER A 260 -9.08 25.06 7.97
N LEU A 261 -9.19 24.84 9.29
CA LEU A 261 -8.08 24.85 10.23
C LEU A 261 -8.15 23.59 11.08
N VAL A 262 -7.06 22.83 11.10
CA VAL A 262 -6.82 21.71 12.02
C VAL A 262 -5.71 22.14 12.97
N PRO A 263 -6.01 22.38 14.26
CA PRO A 263 -4.98 22.77 15.22
C PRO A 263 -3.96 21.66 15.47
N GLY A 264 -2.71 22.03 15.78
CA GLY A 264 -1.63 21.07 16.03
C GLY A 264 -1.71 20.38 17.40
N SER A 265 -2.52 20.88 18.32
CA SER A 265 -2.80 20.21 19.60
C SER A 265 -3.82 19.09 19.42
N ALA A 266 -3.58 17.93 20.03
CA ALA A 266 -4.54 16.83 20.08
C ALA A 266 -5.91 17.25 20.65
N ASP A 267 -5.94 18.22 21.58
CA ASP A 267 -7.19 18.75 22.14
C ASP A 267 -7.83 19.88 21.31
N GLY A 268 -7.22 20.26 20.18
CA GLY A 268 -7.73 21.34 19.34
C GLY A 268 -8.79 20.84 18.36
N ASP A 269 -9.91 21.55 18.28
CA ASP A 269 -11.06 21.16 17.47
C ASP A 269 -10.85 21.59 16.00
N PRO A 270 -10.90 20.66 15.02
CA PRO A 270 -10.96 21.01 13.61
C PRO A 270 -12.16 21.89 13.29
N THR A 271 -11.96 22.89 12.44
CA THR A 271 -13.00 23.82 12.00
C THR A 271 -13.05 23.97 10.48
N ILE A 272 -14.25 24.22 9.96
CA ILE A 272 -14.52 24.57 8.57
C ILE A 272 -15.46 25.78 8.53
N SER A 273 -15.20 26.73 7.64
CA SER A 273 -16.16 27.77 7.23
C SER A 273 -16.24 27.86 5.71
N ALA A 274 -17.29 27.31 5.12
CA ALA A 274 -17.54 27.31 3.68
C ALA A 274 -19.05 27.25 3.39
N THR A 275 -19.49 27.63 2.19
CA THR A 275 -20.91 27.47 1.81
C THR A 275 -21.36 26.01 1.88
N PHE A 276 -20.54 25.10 1.33
CA PHE A 276 -20.71 23.66 1.37
C PHE A 276 -19.52 23.02 2.07
N ALA A 277 -19.78 22.23 3.11
CA ALA A 277 -18.71 21.69 3.94
C ALA A 277 -18.96 20.23 4.34
N THR A 278 -17.92 19.41 4.31
CA THR A 278 -17.91 18.07 4.90
C THR A 278 -16.76 17.97 5.89
N LEU A 279 -17.05 17.64 7.14
CA LEU A 279 -16.06 17.36 8.18
C LEU A 279 -16.19 15.91 8.66
N SER A 280 -15.21 15.07 8.35
CA SER A 280 -15.06 13.73 8.90
C SER A 280 -13.96 13.76 9.96
N HIS A 281 -14.29 13.48 11.22
CA HIS A 281 -13.33 13.44 12.32
C HIS A 281 -13.44 12.13 13.10
N GLN A 282 -12.37 11.35 13.12
CA GLN A 282 -12.34 10.03 13.76
C GLN A 282 -11.16 9.93 14.74
N GLU A 283 -11.44 9.44 15.95
CA GLU A 283 -10.43 9.17 16.98
C GLU A 283 -10.52 7.73 17.50
N GLN A 284 -9.42 6.97 17.41
CA GLN A 284 -9.33 5.59 17.85
C GLN A 284 -8.19 5.43 18.87
N ASP A 285 -8.56 5.21 20.12
CA ASP A 285 -7.59 4.90 21.20
C ASP A 285 -7.67 3.44 21.67
N GLY A 286 -8.80 2.77 21.44
CA GLY A 286 -8.99 1.36 21.80
C GLY A 286 -8.30 0.40 20.82
N ALA A 287 -7.94 -0.79 21.29
CA ALA A 287 -7.36 -1.82 20.43
C ALA A 287 -8.32 -2.31 19.34
N VAL A 288 -7.81 -2.59 18.15
CA VAL A 288 -8.52 -3.22 17.03
C VAL A 288 -7.77 -4.49 16.63
N THR A 289 -8.35 -5.65 16.90
CA THR A 289 -7.72 -6.95 16.64
C THR A 289 -8.57 -7.79 15.69
N ALA A 290 -7.96 -8.29 14.62
CA ALA A 290 -8.57 -9.22 13.69
C ALA A 290 -7.75 -10.51 13.56
N ARG A 291 -8.37 -11.68 13.78
CA ARG A 291 -7.67 -12.99 13.71
C ARG A 291 -8.48 -14.00 12.92
N ALA A 292 -7.86 -14.60 11.90
CA ALA A 292 -8.46 -15.66 11.09
C ALA A 292 -7.58 -16.92 11.13
N GLY A 293 -8.11 -18.10 11.47
CA GLY A 293 -7.28 -19.32 11.60
C GLY A 293 -7.70 -20.31 12.67
N GLU A 294 -6.85 -21.25 13.11
CA GLU A 294 -7.14 -22.13 14.26
C GLU A 294 -6.12 -21.97 15.41
N ASN A 295 -6.54 -22.13 16.68
CA ASN A 295 -5.79 -21.69 17.88
C ASN A 295 -4.79 -22.74 18.36
N ASP A 296 -5.06 -24.00 18.04
CA ASP A 296 -4.22 -25.17 18.31
C ASP A 296 -3.18 -25.40 17.19
N GLY A 297 -3.16 -24.55 16.17
CA GLY A 297 -2.27 -24.67 15.02
C GLY A 297 -2.73 -25.69 13.97
N SER A 298 -3.99 -26.15 14.02
CA SER A 298 -4.55 -26.90 12.89
C SER A 298 -4.87 -26.00 11.68
N ASP A 299 -5.14 -26.63 10.55
CA ASP A 299 -5.27 -25.95 9.26
C ASP A 299 -6.74 -25.53 9.00
N PRO A 300 -7.09 -24.24 8.85
CA PRO A 300 -8.45 -23.80 8.55
C PRO A 300 -9.00 -24.40 7.25
N PHE A 301 -8.14 -24.74 6.29
CA PHE A 301 -8.52 -25.46 5.08
C PHE A 301 -7.74 -26.78 5.02
N HIS A 302 -8.46 -27.91 5.02
CA HIS A 302 -7.80 -29.22 5.02
C HIS A 302 -8.54 -30.28 4.22
N LEU A 303 -7.87 -30.76 3.18
CA LEU A 303 -8.29 -31.92 2.40
C LEU A 303 -7.40 -33.12 2.77
N VAL A 304 -8.01 -34.23 3.16
CA VAL A 304 -7.31 -35.47 3.50
C VAL A 304 -7.88 -36.69 2.79
N VAL A 305 -6.98 -37.47 2.21
CA VAL A 305 -7.23 -38.83 1.69
C VAL A 305 -6.51 -39.80 2.62
N PHE A 306 -7.23 -40.51 3.48
CA PHE A 306 -6.66 -41.44 4.46
C PHE A 306 -6.11 -42.72 3.81
N GLY A 307 -6.57 -43.07 2.61
CA GLY A 307 -6.14 -44.25 1.86
C GLY A 307 -5.31 -43.92 0.62
N SER A 308 -5.20 -44.88 -0.30
CA SER A 308 -4.57 -44.68 -1.61
C SER A 308 -5.43 -43.80 -2.52
N LEU A 309 -4.75 -43.06 -3.41
CA LEU A 309 -5.33 -42.30 -4.51
C LEU A 309 -4.95 -42.96 -5.84
N SER A 310 -5.91 -43.56 -6.56
CA SER A 310 -5.68 -44.23 -7.84
C SER A 310 -6.59 -43.67 -8.93
N ASP A 311 -6.02 -43.37 -10.09
CA ASP A 311 -6.75 -42.87 -11.26
C ASP A 311 -7.71 -41.70 -10.93
N SER A 312 -7.30 -40.83 -9.99
CA SER A 312 -8.17 -39.82 -9.37
C SER A 312 -7.52 -38.44 -9.41
N ALA A 313 -8.33 -37.40 -9.19
CA ALA A 313 -7.87 -36.02 -9.11
C ALA A 313 -8.25 -35.38 -7.76
N VAL A 314 -7.31 -34.64 -7.18
CA VAL A 314 -7.50 -33.80 -5.99
C VAL A 314 -7.16 -32.37 -6.36
N ARG A 315 -8.10 -31.44 -6.13
CA ARG A 315 -7.91 -30.00 -6.35
C ARG A 315 -8.18 -29.25 -5.06
N HIS A 316 -7.25 -28.38 -4.67
CA HIS A 316 -7.35 -27.53 -3.50
C HIS A 316 -6.94 -26.13 -3.94
N ASP A 317 -7.88 -25.42 -4.56
CA ASP A 317 -7.53 -24.26 -5.39
C ASP A 317 -8.40 -23.03 -5.07
N GLY A 318 -7.79 -21.84 -4.98
CA GLY A 318 -8.52 -20.57 -4.83
C GLY A 318 -9.09 -20.29 -3.43
N ASP A 319 -8.73 -21.05 -2.40
CA ASP A 319 -9.21 -20.80 -1.04
C ASP A 319 -8.48 -19.60 -0.39
N ALA A 320 -9.18 -18.86 0.46
CA ALA A 320 -8.69 -17.60 1.03
C ALA A 320 -8.87 -17.53 2.56
N LEU A 321 -7.78 -17.21 3.25
CA LEU A 321 -7.74 -16.89 4.68
C LEU A 321 -7.39 -15.41 4.88
N VAL A 322 -8.28 -14.62 5.48
CA VAL A 322 -8.14 -13.16 5.52
C VAL A 322 -8.36 -12.59 6.93
N ALA A 323 -7.41 -11.81 7.42
CA ALA A 323 -7.54 -10.97 8.60
C ALA A 323 -7.28 -9.49 8.26
N GLY A 324 -8.14 -8.58 8.74
CA GLY A 324 -8.00 -7.15 8.49
C GLY A 324 -8.38 -6.31 9.70
N GLY A 325 -7.45 -5.50 10.21
CA GLY A 325 -7.67 -4.55 11.31
C GLY A 325 -7.51 -3.11 10.82
N TYR A 326 -8.52 -2.28 11.06
CA TYR A 326 -8.53 -0.87 10.64
C TYR A 326 -8.89 0.01 11.83
N GLY A 327 -8.00 0.93 12.23
CA GLY A 327 -8.27 1.86 13.33
C GLY A 327 -9.38 2.84 12.93
N ASN A 328 -9.06 3.76 12.02
CA ASN A 328 -9.99 4.69 11.41
C ASN A 328 -10.04 4.49 9.90
N GLN A 329 -11.24 4.40 9.33
CA GLN A 329 -11.48 4.37 7.89
C GLN A 329 -12.47 5.45 7.49
N SER A 330 -12.13 6.22 6.45
CA SER A 330 -13.02 7.22 5.86
C SER A 330 -13.09 7.15 4.35
N ASP A 331 -14.29 7.41 3.81
CA ASP A 331 -14.55 7.58 2.38
C ASP A 331 -15.51 8.76 2.17
N ASN A 332 -14.99 9.89 1.69
CA ASN A 332 -15.70 11.15 1.58
C ASN A 332 -15.74 11.66 0.15
N ALA A 333 -16.91 12.07 -0.31
CA ALA A 333 -17.14 12.67 -1.60
C ALA A 333 -17.99 13.94 -1.49
N MET A 334 -17.64 14.93 -2.32
CA MET A 334 -18.47 16.09 -2.56
C MET A 334 -18.54 16.40 -4.05
N SER A 335 -19.74 16.60 -4.59
CA SER A 335 -19.97 16.96 -5.99
C SER A 335 -20.85 18.21 -6.10
N LEU A 336 -20.34 19.23 -6.78
CA LEU A 336 -21.06 20.44 -7.14
C LEU A 336 -21.27 20.48 -8.65
N ARG A 337 -22.54 20.47 -9.08
CA ARG A 337 -22.95 20.64 -10.48
C ARG A 337 -23.89 21.82 -10.60
N VAL A 338 -23.34 23.00 -10.84
CA VAL A 338 -24.09 24.26 -10.80
C VAL A 338 -23.88 25.08 -12.07
N GLY A 339 -24.88 25.87 -12.48
CA GLY A 339 -24.72 26.78 -13.61
C GLY A 339 -23.57 27.78 -13.41
N ALA A 340 -23.61 28.57 -12.35
CA ALA A 340 -22.57 29.56 -12.04
C ALA A 340 -22.16 29.53 -10.56
N VAL A 341 -20.89 29.79 -10.28
CA VAL A 341 -20.40 30.08 -8.92
C VAL A 341 -19.93 31.52 -8.89
N SER A 342 -20.40 32.29 -7.91
CA SER A 342 -20.07 33.72 -7.78
C SER A 342 -19.83 34.13 -6.33
N GLY A 343 -19.31 35.34 -6.10
CA GLY A 343 -19.07 35.88 -4.77
C GLY A 343 -17.59 35.91 -4.42
N SER A 344 -17.29 36.06 -3.13
CA SER A 344 -15.92 36.17 -2.63
C SER A 344 -15.75 35.20 -1.47
N GLY A 345 -14.70 34.39 -1.50
CA GLY A 345 -14.33 33.48 -0.40
C GLY A 345 -14.77 32.01 -0.61
N ALA A 346 -15.03 31.31 0.50
CA ALA A 346 -15.09 29.85 0.57
C ALA A 346 -16.40 29.28 -0.02
N VAL A 347 -16.30 28.38 -1.00
CA VAL A 347 -17.47 27.73 -1.62
C VAL A 347 -17.63 26.30 -1.13
N ALA A 348 -16.62 25.45 -1.34
CA ALA A 348 -16.72 24.03 -1.03
C ALA A 348 -15.44 23.51 -0.37
N ASN A 349 -15.59 22.87 0.78
CA ASN A 349 -14.48 22.28 1.52
C ASN A 349 -14.82 20.87 2.00
N LEU A 350 -13.87 19.95 1.86
CA LEU A 350 -13.92 18.61 2.42
C LEU A 350 -12.68 18.43 3.31
N THR A 351 -12.90 18.24 4.60
CA THR A 351 -11.84 17.98 5.57
C THR A 351 -12.03 16.62 6.22
N ALA A 352 -10.97 15.81 6.19
CA ALA A 352 -10.88 14.53 6.88
C ALA A 352 -9.77 14.59 7.93
N VAL A 353 -10.10 14.27 9.18
CA VAL A 353 -9.18 14.21 10.31
C VAL A 353 -9.28 12.83 10.93
N GLN A 354 -8.17 12.09 10.98
CA GLN A 354 -8.12 10.77 11.61
C GLN A 354 -6.95 10.68 12.58
N ARG A 355 -7.23 10.27 13.81
CA ARG A 355 -6.24 10.13 14.86
C ARG A 355 -6.33 8.73 15.45
N ALA A 356 -5.24 7.97 15.36
CA ALA A 356 -5.08 6.74 16.10
C ALA A 356 -4.06 7.05 17.20
N GLY A 357 -4.51 7.16 18.45
CA GLY A 357 -3.67 7.62 19.56
C GLY A 357 -2.59 6.60 19.93
N ALA A 358 -2.88 5.78 20.94
CA ALA A 358 -2.04 4.66 21.37
C ALA A 358 -2.74 3.30 21.13
N ALA A 359 -3.50 3.22 20.03
CA ALA A 359 -4.27 2.01 19.71
C ALA A 359 -3.35 0.92 19.18
N ASP A 360 -3.54 -0.31 19.67
CA ASP A 360 -2.95 -1.50 19.05
C ASP A 360 -3.87 -1.94 17.90
N VAL A 361 -3.37 -1.86 16.66
CA VAL A 361 -4.09 -2.30 15.46
C VAL A 361 -3.38 -3.54 14.91
N GLU A 362 -4.01 -4.69 15.08
CA GLU A 362 -3.41 -6.00 14.80
C GLU A 362 -4.25 -6.85 13.84
N ALA A 363 -3.58 -7.54 12.92
CA ALA A 363 -4.18 -8.53 12.04
C ALA A 363 -3.33 -9.80 11.95
N ASP A 364 -3.95 -10.95 12.21
CA ASP A 364 -3.29 -12.25 12.29
C ASP A 364 -3.97 -13.31 11.41
N THR A 365 -3.17 -14.04 10.62
CA THR A 365 -3.60 -15.32 10.04
C THR A 365 -2.82 -16.50 10.65
N VAL A 366 -3.57 -17.54 11.05
CA VAL A 366 -3.03 -18.67 11.81
C VAL A 366 -3.48 -20.01 11.24
N GLY A 367 -2.57 -20.97 11.16
CA GLY A 367 -2.86 -22.27 10.56
C GLY A 367 -2.79 -22.25 9.03
N GLY A 368 -2.60 -23.42 8.43
CA GLY A 368 -2.28 -23.54 7.01
C GLY A 368 -3.44 -23.85 6.06
N ILE A 369 -3.09 -23.97 4.80
CA ILE A 369 -3.93 -24.56 3.75
C ILE A 369 -3.25 -25.87 3.36
N ARG A 370 -3.91 -26.99 3.61
CA ARG A 370 -3.25 -28.31 3.56
C ARG A 370 -4.02 -29.34 2.75
N THR A 371 -3.28 -30.10 1.95
CA THR A 371 -3.72 -31.33 1.32
C THR A 371 -2.82 -32.48 1.75
N ASN A 372 -3.39 -33.55 2.30
CA ASN A 372 -2.65 -34.74 2.70
C ASN A 372 -3.21 -36.00 2.04
N ILE A 373 -2.37 -36.77 1.38
CA ILE A 373 -2.66 -38.12 0.88
C ILE A 373 -1.81 -39.09 1.69
N LEU A 374 -2.44 -39.89 2.55
CA LEU A 374 -1.72 -40.74 3.49
C LEU A 374 -1.27 -42.07 2.84
N GLY A 375 -2.03 -42.56 1.86
CA GLY A 375 -1.69 -43.76 1.09
C GLY A 375 -0.91 -43.48 -0.18
N ALA A 376 -0.66 -44.53 -0.97
CA ALA A 376 0.08 -44.44 -2.23
C ALA A 376 -0.73 -43.66 -3.29
N MET A 377 -0.02 -42.92 -4.14
CA MET A 377 -0.60 -42.18 -5.25
C MET A 377 -0.17 -42.82 -6.56
N THR A 378 -1.12 -43.29 -7.35
CA THR A 378 -0.84 -44.00 -8.61
C THR A 378 -1.71 -43.45 -9.74
N ALA A 379 -1.11 -43.09 -10.87
CA ALA A 379 -1.84 -42.60 -12.05
C ALA A 379 -2.81 -41.44 -11.74
N SER A 380 -2.46 -40.57 -10.78
CA SER A 380 -3.37 -39.58 -10.21
C SER A 380 -2.81 -38.16 -10.32
N GLN A 381 -3.65 -37.17 -10.02
CA GLN A 381 -3.29 -35.76 -10.02
C GLN A 381 -3.67 -35.11 -8.68
N ALA A 382 -2.81 -34.25 -8.15
CA ALA A 382 -3.09 -33.44 -6.97
C ALA A 382 -2.56 -32.01 -7.15
N SER A 383 -3.42 -31.02 -6.91
CA SER A 383 -3.05 -29.60 -6.96
C SER A 383 -3.34 -28.89 -5.63
N LEU A 384 -2.49 -27.90 -5.33
CA LEU A 384 -2.70 -26.89 -4.30
C LEU A 384 -2.37 -25.53 -4.94
N SER A 385 -3.35 -24.85 -5.53
CA SER A 385 -3.07 -23.71 -6.42
C SER A 385 -3.87 -22.45 -6.11
N ASP A 386 -3.32 -21.28 -6.39
CA ASP A 386 -4.04 -20.00 -6.29
C ASP A 386 -4.65 -19.71 -4.89
N ASN A 387 -4.18 -20.39 -3.84
CA ASN A 387 -4.67 -20.17 -2.49
C ASN A 387 -4.01 -18.93 -1.89
N SER A 388 -4.70 -18.27 -0.97
CA SER A 388 -4.23 -17.02 -0.35
C SER A 388 -4.36 -16.99 1.16
N ALA A 389 -3.33 -16.48 1.84
CA ALA A 389 -3.44 -16.02 3.22
C ALA A 389 -3.02 -14.55 3.33
N ARG A 390 -3.86 -13.71 3.91
CA ARG A 390 -3.64 -12.26 3.95
C ARG A 390 -3.95 -11.67 5.32
N ALA A 391 -2.99 -10.94 5.89
CA ALA A 391 -3.17 -10.12 7.08
C ALA A 391 -2.90 -8.65 6.77
N VAL A 392 -3.80 -7.74 7.13
CA VAL A 392 -3.65 -6.30 6.88
C VAL A 392 -4.01 -5.49 8.12
N ALA A 393 -3.13 -4.62 8.58
CA ALA A 393 -3.38 -3.68 9.68
C ALA A 393 -3.15 -2.23 9.22
N ILE A 394 -4.11 -1.34 9.44
CA ILE A 394 -3.98 0.08 9.07
C ILE A 394 -4.51 0.95 10.21
N ALA A 395 -3.70 1.88 10.73
CA ALA A 395 -4.15 2.77 11.80
C ALA A 395 -5.14 3.83 11.28
N ASN A 396 -4.77 4.59 10.24
CA ASN A 396 -5.66 5.55 9.59
C ASN A 396 -5.69 5.34 8.08
N LEU A 397 -6.89 5.20 7.52
CA LEU A 397 -7.13 5.05 6.10
C LEU A 397 -8.20 6.05 5.62
N ALA A 398 -7.82 6.92 4.69
CA ALA A 398 -8.75 7.70 3.89
C ALA A 398 -8.76 7.12 2.47
N GLU A 399 -9.71 6.23 2.18
CA GLU A 399 -9.77 5.53 0.90
C GLU A 399 -9.97 6.51 -0.25
N ARG A 400 -10.77 7.55 -0.02
CA ARG A 400 -11.04 8.62 -0.97
C ARG A 400 -11.52 9.87 -0.23
N ASN A 401 -10.89 11.00 -0.52
CA ASN A 401 -11.38 12.34 -0.23
C ASN A 401 -11.47 13.09 -1.56
N GLN A 402 -12.66 13.11 -2.16
CA GLN A 402 -12.86 13.62 -3.53
C GLN A 402 -13.79 14.83 -3.54
N LEU A 403 -13.30 15.95 -4.07
CA LEU A 403 -14.12 17.10 -4.44
C LEU A 403 -14.19 17.24 -5.96
N THR A 404 -15.39 17.29 -6.52
CA THR A 404 -15.62 17.50 -7.96
C THR A 404 -16.55 18.68 -8.18
N VAL A 405 -16.11 19.65 -8.97
CA VAL A 405 -16.86 20.87 -9.29
C VAL A 405 -16.98 20.99 -10.81
N GLU A 406 -18.22 21.02 -11.28
CA GLU A 406 -18.59 21.27 -12.68
C GLU A 406 -19.50 22.52 -12.73
N ALA A 407 -19.06 23.54 -13.45
CA ALA A 407 -19.87 24.75 -13.67
C ALA A 407 -19.70 25.34 -15.07
N SER A 408 -20.60 26.25 -15.46
CA SER A 408 -20.43 27.03 -16.70
C SER A 408 -19.51 28.23 -16.50
N THR A 409 -19.50 28.81 -15.30
CA THR A 409 -18.62 29.92 -14.90
C THR A 409 -18.32 29.83 -13.41
N VAL A 410 -17.07 30.06 -13.03
CA VAL A 410 -16.65 30.21 -11.62
C VAL A 410 -15.90 31.51 -11.47
N ASP A 411 -16.42 32.39 -10.61
CA ASP A 411 -15.78 33.65 -10.25
C ASP A 411 -15.86 33.87 -8.74
N THR A 412 -14.77 33.52 -8.04
CA THR A 412 -14.65 33.57 -6.58
C THR A 412 -13.45 34.38 -6.15
N PHE A 413 -13.22 35.52 -6.82
CA PHE A 413 -12.06 36.38 -6.54
C PHE A 413 -11.97 36.72 -5.03
N GLY A 414 -10.75 36.69 -4.51
CA GLY A 414 -10.45 36.94 -3.09
C GLY A 414 -11.15 38.18 -2.51
N LEU A 415 -11.46 38.14 -1.22
CA LEU A 415 -12.13 39.22 -0.51
C LEU A 415 -11.28 40.51 -0.56
N PRO A 416 -11.82 41.65 -1.04
CA PRO A 416 -11.10 42.92 -1.03
C PRO A 416 -10.71 43.30 0.42
N GLY A 417 -9.42 43.26 0.74
CA GLY A 417 -8.87 43.68 2.05
C GLY A 417 -8.54 42.57 3.07
N SER A 418 -8.77 41.29 2.76
CA SER A 418 -8.44 40.15 3.67
C SER A 418 -7.09 39.48 3.39
N GLY A 419 -6.32 39.98 2.42
CA GLY A 419 -5.12 39.31 1.92
C GLY A 419 -5.42 38.23 0.86
N PRO A 420 -4.36 37.65 0.24
CA PRO A 420 -4.51 36.58 -0.75
C PRO A 420 -5.17 35.32 -0.18
N VAL A 421 -5.92 34.60 -1.01
CA VAL A 421 -6.49 33.26 -0.75
C VAL A 421 -5.83 32.22 -1.65
N GLY A 422 -5.85 30.94 -1.31
CA GLY A 422 -5.15 29.89 -2.08
C GLY A 422 -3.81 29.53 -1.45
N THR A 423 -3.87 29.06 -0.20
CA THR A 423 -2.69 28.69 0.59
C THR A 423 -2.97 27.40 1.31
N ALA A 424 -2.26 26.34 0.92
CA ALA A 424 -2.22 25.05 1.60
C ALA A 424 -0.97 25.02 2.48
N SER A 425 -1.14 24.93 3.81
CA SER A 425 -0.03 25.07 4.75
C SER A 425 -0.03 24.05 5.89
N ALA A 426 1.16 23.63 6.28
CA ALA A 426 1.45 22.96 7.55
C ALA A 426 2.29 23.90 8.42
N GLY A 427 1.74 24.30 9.57
CA GLY A 427 2.35 25.19 10.54
C GLY A 427 3.50 24.55 11.31
N PHE A 428 4.40 25.37 11.85
CA PHE A 428 5.53 24.89 12.65
C PHE A 428 5.11 24.25 13.99
N ASP A 429 3.91 24.54 14.46
CA ASP A 429 3.26 23.99 15.66
C ASP A 429 2.43 22.73 15.36
N ASN A 430 2.61 22.12 14.19
CA ASN A 430 1.80 21.03 13.62
C ASN A 430 0.33 21.43 13.31
N SER A 431 -0.04 22.70 13.38
CA SER A 431 -1.32 23.13 12.81
C SER A 431 -1.32 22.98 11.29
N SER A 432 -2.51 22.96 10.68
CA SER A 432 -2.61 22.93 9.23
C SER A 432 -3.86 23.66 8.74
N SER A 433 -3.76 24.30 7.57
CA SER A 433 -4.85 25.10 7.05
C SER A 433 -4.92 25.16 5.52
N VAL A 434 -6.10 25.50 5.01
CA VAL A 434 -6.38 25.84 3.61
C VAL A 434 -7.23 27.10 3.53
N THR A 435 -7.05 27.90 2.49
CA THR A 435 -7.73 29.21 2.34
C THR A 435 -8.47 29.39 1.01
N ALA A 436 -8.32 28.46 0.06
CA ALA A 436 -8.96 28.53 -1.25
C ALA A 436 -10.49 28.39 -1.22
N ALA A 437 -11.13 28.92 -2.27
CA ALA A 437 -12.57 28.79 -2.51
C ALA A 437 -13.03 27.33 -2.60
N PHE A 438 -12.21 26.48 -3.20
CA PHE A 438 -12.42 25.03 -3.28
C PHE A 438 -11.26 24.33 -2.59
N SER A 439 -11.53 23.41 -1.66
CA SER A 439 -10.42 22.75 -0.98
C SER A 439 -10.70 21.34 -0.49
N VAL A 440 -9.64 20.54 -0.48
CA VAL A 440 -9.57 19.22 0.17
C VAL A 440 -8.43 19.26 1.19
N HIS A 441 -8.74 18.91 2.44
CA HIS A 441 -7.79 18.95 3.53
C HIS A 441 -7.80 17.62 4.30
N ASN A 442 -6.70 16.88 4.25
CA ASN A 442 -6.56 15.59 4.94
C ASN A 442 -5.48 15.70 6.01
N VAL A 443 -5.81 15.35 7.24
CA VAL A 443 -4.88 15.32 8.37
C VAL A 443 -4.97 13.97 9.06
N GLN A 444 -3.90 13.19 9.06
CA GLN A 444 -3.84 11.89 9.74
C GLN A 444 -2.67 11.84 10.71
N ASP A 445 -2.92 11.33 11.92
CA ASP A 445 -1.89 11.09 12.92
C ASP A 445 -2.07 9.71 13.54
N PHE A 446 -1.07 8.82 13.44
CA PHE A 446 -1.11 7.52 14.12
C PHE A 446 -0.40 7.52 15.48
N GLY A 447 -0.01 8.69 15.98
CA GLY A 447 0.39 8.86 17.38
C GLY A 447 1.49 7.89 17.80
N GLU A 448 1.30 7.18 18.90
CA GLU A 448 2.19 6.13 19.42
C GLU A 448 1.66 4.71 19.12
N SER A 449 0.67 4.58 18.23
CA SER A 449 -0.01 3.32 17.92
C SER A 449 0.96 2.22 17.47
N SER A 450 0.68 0.98 17.89
CA SER A 450 1.36 -0.21 17.37
C SER A 450 0.54 -0.80 16.24
N VAL A 451 1.10 -0.83 15.03
CA VAL A 451 0.42 -1.37 13.84
C VAL A 451 1.14 -2.64 13.39
N GLY A 452 0.45 -3.78 13.52
CA GLY A 452 1.05 -5.10 13.36
C GLY A 452 0.26 -6.02 12.43
N ALA A 453 0.94 -6.69 11.50
CA ALA A 453 0.33 -7.77 10.72
C ALA A 453 1.21 -9.03 10.70
N THR A 454 0.64 -10.17 11.10
CA THR A 454 1.37 -11.45 11.17
C THR A 454 0.67 -12.55 10.38
N SER A 455 1.46 -13.37 9.70
CA SER A 455 1.01 -14.64 9.15
C SER A 455 1.89 -15.77 9.64
N THR A 456 1.25 -16.84 10.11
CA THR A 456 1.86 -18.14 10.40
C THR A 456 1.31 -19.24 9.49
N SER A 457 0.64 -18.84 8.41
CA SER A 457 -0.13 -19.71 7.54
C SER A 457 0.77 -20.39 6.51
N ALA A 458 1.09 -21.66 6.71
CA ALA A 458 1.90 -22.44 5.77
C ALA A 458 1.01 -23.20 4.77
N LEU A 459 1.49 -23.38 3.54
CA LEU A 459 0.77 -24.08 2.49
C LEU A 459 1.48 -25.40 2.16
N LYS A 460 0.75 -26.51 2.16
CA LYS A 460 1.39 -27.83 2.08
C LYS A 460 0.56 -28.84 1.32
N LEU A 461 1.21 -29.53 0.37
CA LEU A 461 0.70 -30.72 -0.29
C LEU A 461 1.60 -31.91 0.08
N GLY A 462 1.07 -32.87 0.83
CA GLY A 462 1.83 -34.03 1.32
C GLY A 462 1.32 -35.35 0.76
N VAL A 463 2.23 -36.24 0.39
CA VAL A 463 1.94 -37.65 0.06
C VAL A 463 2.87 -38.55 0.85
N LEU A 464 2.36 -39.34 1.81
CA LEU A 464 3.19 -40.08 2.77
C LEU A 464 3.76 -41.40 2.22
N SER A 465 3.16 -41.94 1.17
CA SER A 465 3.53 -43.22 0.57
C SER A 465 4.04 -43.02 -0.87
N PRO A 466 4.50 -44.05 -1.59
CA PRO A 466 5.08 -43.88 -2.92
C PRO A 466 4.16 -43.15 -3.91
N VAL A 467 4.78 -42.35 -4.77
CA VAL A 467 4.14 -41.61 -5.87
C VAL A 467 4.59 -42.22 -7.19
N GLU A 468 3.65 -42.77 -7.95
CA GLU A 468 3.93 -43.48 -9.20
C GLU A 468 3.09 -42.95 -10.36
N ARG A 469 3.74 -42.59 -11.48
CA ARG A 469 3.06 -42.14 -12.72
C ARG A 469 2.03 -41.03 -12.47
N SER A 470 2.35 -40.09 -11.59
CA SER A 470 1.39 -39.11 -11.07
C SER A 470 1.89 -37.68 -11.24
N THR A 471 0.99 -36.71 -11.09
CA THR A 471 1.30 -35.29 -11.18
C THR A 471 0.94 -34.57 -9.89
N LEU A 472 1.90 -33.83 -9.31
CA LEU A 472 1.68 -32.96 -8.15
C LEU A 472 2.09 -31.53 -8.51
N ALA A 473 1.21 -30.57 -8.24
CA ALA A 473 1.48 -29.16 -8.48
C ALA A 473 1.10 -28.33 -7.26
N ALA A 474 1.94 -27.36 -6.90
CA ALA A 474 1.62 -26.36 -5.91
C ALA A 474 2.00 -24.99 -6.46
N ASP A 475 1.05 -24.34 -7.12
CA ASP A 475 1.30 -23.25 -8.05
C ASP A 475 0.54 -21.96 -7.68
N GLY A 476 1.13 -20.79 -7.87
CA GLY A 476 0.40 -19.52 -7.80
C GLY A 476 -0.12 -19.14 -6.40
N ASN A 477 0.31 -19.82 -5.34
CA ASN A 477 -0.19 -19.53 -4.01
C ASN A 477 0.46 -18.27 -3.41
N THR A 478 -0.28 -17.55 -2.59
CA THR A 478 0.14 -16.27 -2.04
C THR A 478 -0.01 -16.20 -0.53
N VAL A 479 0.98 -15.63 0.14
CA VAL A 479 0.87 -15.22 1.54
C VAL A 479 1.36 -13.79 1.64
N SER A 480 0.52 -12.90 2.14
CA SER A 480 0.81 -11.46 2.21
C SER A 480 0.50 -10.88 3.59
N VAL A 481 1.39 -10.05 4.09
CA VAL A 481 1.20 -9.28 5.33
C VAL A 481 1.50 -7.82 5.06
N ALA A 482 0.63 -6.92 5.52
CA ALA A 482 0.80 -5.49 5.32
C ALA A 482 0.40 -4.69 6.57
N ALA A 483 1.22 -3.71 6.94
CA ALA A 483 0.93 -2.76 8.01
C ALA A 483 1.17 -1.33 7.51
N THR A 484 0.24 -0.41 7.79
CA THR A 484 0.37 1.01 7.42
C THR A 484 -0.08 1.93 8.55
N GLY A 485 0.74 2.93 8.89
CA GLY A 485 0.36 3.97 9.86
C GLY A 485 -0.77 4.83 9.29
N ASN A 486 -0.43 5.67 8.31
CA ASN A 486 -1.39 6.54 7.62
C ASN A 486 -1.43 6.24 6.11
N GLY A 487 -2.62 6.10 5.54
CA GLY A 487 -2.85 5.98 4.10
C GLY A 487 -3.95 6.93 3.62
N ALA A 488 -3.72 7.69 2.54
CA ALA A 488 -4.73 8.60 2.00
C ALA A 488 -4.71 8.72 0.47
N THR A 489 -5.91 8.79 -0.12
CA THR A 489 -6.12 9.22 -1.52
C THR A 489 -6.97 10.49 -1.55
N ASN A 490 -6.40 11.58 -2.04
CA ASN A 490 -7.05 12.90 -2.11
C ASN A 490 -7.16 13.40 -3.56
N GLY A 491 -8.33 13.93 -3.91
CA GLY A 491 -8.64 14.36 -5.27
C GLY A 491 -9.44 15.66 -5.30
N LEU A 492 -8.99 16.64 -6.11
CA LEU A 492 -9.75 17.85 -6.42
C LEU A 492 -9.86 18.00 -7.94
N THR A 493 -11.09 18.10 -8.45
CA THR A 493 -11.36 18.37 -9.87
C THR A 493 -12.22 19.62 -10.00
N LEU A 494 -11.75 20.60 -10.77
CA LEU A 494 -12.46 21.85 -11.06
C LEU A 494 -12.58 22.03 -12.57
N SER A 495 -13.81 22.07 -13.07
CA SER A 495 -14.07 22.28 -14.49
C SER A 495 -15.10 23.37 -14.72
N ALA A 496 -14.70 24.40 -15.45
CA ALA A 496 -15.62 25.35 -16.06
C ALA A 496 -14.98 26.05 -17.27
N PRO A 497 -15.75 26.42 -18.29
CA PRO A 497 -15.26 27.23 -19.40
C PRO A 497 -14.53 28.52 -18.96
N LEU A 498 -15.06 29.23 -17.96
CA LEU A 498 -14.48 30.46 -17.42
C LEU A 498 -14.15 30.25 -15.93
N LEU A 499 -12.86 30.34 -15.56
CA LEU A 499 -12.41 30.22 -14.17
C LEU A 499 -11.64 31.46 -13.70
N ARG A 500 -12.10 32.07 -12.61
CA ARG A 500 -11.33 32.99 -11.78
C ARG A 500 -11.53 32.59 -10.32
N ALA A 501 -10.71 31.67 -9.83
CA ALA A 501 -10.90 31.03 -8.53
C ALA A 501 -9.56 30.58 -7.94
N SER A 502 -9.62 30.08 -6.71
CA SER A 502 -8.51 29.36 -6.07
C SER A 502 -8.92 27.94 -5.68
N ALA A 503 -7.97 27.01 -5.71
CA ALA A 503 -8.15 25.65 -5.21
C ALA A 503 -6.93 25.15 -4.41
N ASP A 504 -7.19 24.59 -3.22
CA ASP A 504 -6.16 24.04 -2.33
C ASP A 504 -6.37 22.53 -2.13
N LEU A 505 -5.29 21.75 -2.23
CA LEU A 505 -5.25 20.38 -1.74
C LEU A 505 -4.10 20.28 -0.74
N ASN A 506 -4.43 19.99 0.51
CA ASN A 506 -3.45 19.87 1.58
C ASN A 506 -3.54 18.50 2.24
N ASN A 507 -2.43 17.77 2.29
CA ASN A 507 -2.33 16.47 2.92
C ASN A 507 -1.21 16.46 3.97
N VAL A 508 -1.56 16.28 5.23
CA VAL A 508 -0.61 16.23 6.35
C VAL A 508 -0.73 14.88 7.05
N GLN A 509 0.38 14.15 7.14
CA GLN A 509 0.45 12.86 7.82
C GLN A 509 1.59 12.83 8.83
N SER A 510 1.33 12.37 10.05
CA SER A 510 2.33 12.23 11.12
C SER A 510 2.24 10.92 11.88
N GLY A 511 3.33 10.54 12.55
CA GLY A 511 3.27 9.52 13.60
C GLY A 511 4.62 9.19 14.23
N ASN A 512 4.55 8.57 15.40
CA ASN A 512 5.67 8.20 16.27
C ASN A 512 5.60 6.73 16.75
N GLY A 513 4.55 5.99 16.39
CA GLY A 513 4.30 4.61 16.78
C GLY A 513 5.19 3.58 16.07
N GLN A 514 4.92 2.30 16.27
CA GLN A 514 5.69 1.20 15.67
C GLN A 514 4.91 0.49 14.58
N ILE A 515 5.61 0.03 13.55
CA ILE A 515 5.01 -0.71 12.44
C ILE A 515 5.79 -1.99 12.23
N ARG A 516 5.09 -3.12 12.29
CA ARG A 516 5.72 -4.43 12.16
C ARG A 516 4.89 -5.34 11.26
N VAL A 517 5.58 -6.01 10.34
CA VAL A 517 5.01 -7.14 9.63
C VAL A 517 5.91 -8.37 9.74
N GLU A 518 5.27 -9.53 9.87
CA GLU A 518 5.96 -10.82 9.93
C GLU A 518 5.21 -11.89 9.14
N ALA A 519 5.89 -12.52 8.18
CA ALA A 519 5.38 -13.68 7.46
C ALA A 519 6.45 -14.78 7.49
N GLY A 520 6.30 -15.70 8.45
CA GLY A 520 7.31 -16.69 8.78
C GLY A 520 8.47 -16.09 9.56
N GLY A 521 8.79 -16.69 10.69
CA GLY A 521 10.00 -16.35 11.45
C GLY A 521 11.23 -17.03 10.84
N GLY A 522 12.43 -16.47 10.99
CA GLY A 522 13.65 -17.10 10.47
C GLY A 522 13.91 -18.53 10.98
N ALA A 523 13.36 -18.89 12.16
CA ALA A 523 13.41 -20.25 12.70
C ALA A 523 12.25 -21.16 12.23
N ALA A 524 11.22 -20.59 11.62
CA ALA A 524 10.00 -21.26 11.17
C ALA A 524 9.48 -20.60 9.87
N PRO A 525 10.20 -20.77 8.74
CA PRO A 525 9.79 -20.17 7.46
C PRO A 525 8.44 -20.74 7.00
N LEU A 526 7.61 -19.87 6.44
CA LEU A 526 6.41 -20.26 5.71
C LEU A 526 6.76 -20.70 4.30
N GLY A 527 5.78 -21.15 3.53
CA GLY A 527 5.96 -21.37 2.10
C GLY A 527 5.15 -22.55 1.60
N VAL A 528 5.53 -23.03 0.43
CA VAL A 528 4.81 -24.06 -0.32
C VAL A 528 5.70 -25.27 -0.50
N LEU A 529 5.30 -26.38 0.11
CA LEU A 529 6.10 -27.59 0.16
C LEU A 529 5.35 -28.81 -0.35
N LEU A 530 6.03 -29.60 -1.18
CA LEU A 530 5.68 -30.99 -1.45
C LEU A 530 6.39 -31.89 -0.44
N ALA A 531 5.64 -32.51 0.47
CA ALA A 531 6.21 -33.42 1.47
C ALA A 531 6.06 -34.87 1.03
N LEU A 532 7.19 -35.52 0.68
CA LEU A 532 7.29 -36.79 -0.01
C LEU A 532 8.31 -37.72 0.69
N PRO A 533 7.98 -38.30 1.86
CA PRO A 533 8.90 -39.16 2.60
C PRO A 533 9.03 -40.58 2.02
N ALA A 534 8.75 -40.78 0.73
CA ALA A 534 8.78 -42.09 0.06
C ALA A 534 9.27 -41.97 -1.38
N THR A 535 9.50 -43.12 -2.04
CA THR A 535 9.98 -43.17 -3.42
C THR A 535 9.02 -42.50 -4.41
N VAL A 536 9.59 -41.78 -5.37
CA VAL A 536 8.87 -41.16 -6.49
C VAL A 536 9.35 -41.79 -7.80
N LEU A 537 8.41 -42.27 -8.61
CA LEU A 537 8.66 -43.00 -9.85
C LEU A 537 7.84 -42.41 -11.01
N GLN A 538 8.52 -42.09 -12.11
CA GLN A 538 7.89 -41.66 -13.38
C GLN A 538 6.84 -40.56 -13.20
N SER A 539 7.10 -39.58 -12.34
CA SER A 539 6.11 -38.57 -11.93
C SER A 539 6.59 -37.15 -12.23
N ASP A 540 5.64 -36.22 -12.34
CA ASP A 540 5.87 -34.80 -12.59
C ASP A 540 5.49 -33.97 -11.36
N LEU A 541 6.42 -33.20 -10.84
CA LEU A 541 6.27 -32.47 -9.59
C LEU A 541 6.69 -31.01 -9.73
N ALA A 542 5.81 -30.09 -9.34
CA ALA A 542 6.00 -28.66 -9.51
C ALA A 542 5.66 -27.85 -8.25
N VAL A 543 6.51 -26.86 -7.96
CA VAL A 543 6.25 -25.76 -7.02
C VAL A 543 6.56 -24.47 -7.76
N ARG A 544 5.54 -23.82 -8.32
CA ARG A 544 5.74 -22.68 -9.22
C ARG A 544 5.01 -21.41 -8.81
N ASP A 545 5.60 -20.26 -9.11
CA ASP A 545 4.92 -18.95 -9.07
C ASP A 545 4.29 -18.60 -7.71
N ASN A 546 4.79 -19.18 -6.61
CA ASN A 546 4.28 -18.89 -5.27
C ASN A 546 4.94 -17.64 -4.71
N VAL A 547 4.19 -16.81 -3.99
CA VAL A 547 4.66 -15.50 -3.49
C VAL A 547 4.45 -15.39 -1.99
N LEU A 548 5.50 -14.99 -1.28
CA LEU A 548 5.45 -14.58 0.12
C LEU A 548 5.90 -13.12 0.23
N ALA A 549 5.03 -12.23 0.71
CA ALA A 549 5.31 -10.80 0.73
C ALA A 549 4.97 -10.13 2.07
N GLY A 550 5.83 -9.21 2.50
CA GLY A 550 5.62 -8.35 3.66
C GLY A 550 5.85 -6.88 3.31
N THR A 551 4.96 -6.00 3.77
CA THR A 551 5.08 -4.55 3.54
C THR A 551 4.72 -3.74 4.79
N ALA A 552 5.66 -2.95 5.30
CA ALA A 552 5.44 -2.01 6.40
C ALA A 552 5.65 -0.57 5.92
N ILE A 553 4.65 0.29 6.06
CA ILE A 553 4.69 1.69 5.61
C ILE A 553 4.29 2.65 6.72
N GLY A 554 5.10 3.69 6.97
CA GLY A 554 4.74 4.77 7.90
C GLY A 554 3.57 5.60 7.38
N ASN A 555 3.86 6.49 6.42
CA ASN A 555 2.90 7.39 5.79
C ASN A 555 2.85 7.16 4.28
N SER A 556 1.65 7.04 3.72
CA SER A 556 1.41 6.88 2.29
C SER A 556 0.32 7.85 1.81
N ALA A 557 0.59 8.57 0.71
CA ALA A 557 -0.39 9.48 0.14
C ALA A 557 -0.37 9.51 -1.40
N SER A 558 -1.56 9.60 -1.99
CA SER A 558 -1.75 9.93 -3.40
C SER A 558 -2.65 11.16 -3.52
N ASN A 559 -2.09 12.26 -4.04
CA ASN A 559 -2.76 13.54 -4.18
C ASN A 559 -2.88 13.91 -5.65
N SER A 560 -4.09 14.27 -6.07
CA SER A 560 -4.37 14.68 -7.45
C SER A 560 -5.23 15.95 -7.50
N MET A 561 -4.77 16.93 -8.27
CA MET A 561 -5.54 18.13 -8.60
C MET A 561 -5.59 18.28 -10.12
N SER A 562 -6.80 18.44 -10.66
CA SER A 562 -7.03 18.66 -12.09
C SER A 562 -7.98 19.83 -12.31
N VAL A 563 -7.50 20.81 -13.08
CA VAL A 563 -8.25 22.03 -13.37
C VAL A 563 -8.33 22.23 -14.88
N ALA A 564 -9.55 22.33 -15.42
CA ALA A 564 -9.80 22.33 -16.85
C ALA A 564 -10.84 23.36 -17.28
N GLY A 565 -10.57 24.07 -18.39
CA GLY A 565 -11.51 25.04 -18.95
C GLY A 565 -11.01 25.73 -20.22
N THR A 566 -11.65 26.85 -20.57
CA THR A 566 -11.30 27.62 -21.77
C THR A 566 -10.44 28.82 -21.42
N SER A 567 -10.85 29.65 -20.47
CA SER A 567 -10.11 30.87 -20.07
C SER A 567 -10.00 30.94 -18.56
N PHE A 568 -8.77 31.09 -18.06
CA PHE A 568 -8.48 31.24 -16.64
C PHE A 568 -7.97 32.65 -16.32
N ALA A 569 -8.20 33.13 -15.10
CA ALA A 569 -7.61 34.35 -14.58
C ALA A 569 -7.23 34.18 -13.11
N ASN A 570 -6.32 35.01 -12.61
CA ASN A 570 -5.97 35.06 -11.20
C ASN A 570 -7.21 35.32 -10.33
N GLY A 571 -7.54 34.36 -9.46
CA GLY A 571 -8.63 34.41 -8.48
C GLY A 571 -8.15 34.51 -7.04
N SER A 572 -6.88 34.17 -6.78
CA SER A 572 -6.27 34.15 -5.44
C SER A 572 -5.91 35.53 -4.89
N GLY A 573 -5.55 36.47 -5.77
CA GLY A 573 -4.88 37.71 -5.38
C GLY A 573 -3.42 37.51 -4.99
N HIS A 574 -2.84 36.31 -5.15
CA HIS A 574 -1.40 36.10 -5.01
C HIS A 574 -0.65 36.84 -6.12
N GLY A 575 0.43 37.51 -5.74
CA GLY A 575 1.30 38.23 -6.67
C GLY A 575 2.43 37.37 -7.24
N GLU A 576 2.63 36.15 -6.73
CA GLU A 576 3.56 35.09 -7.17
C GLU A 576 3.02 33.76 -6.63
N ALA A 577 3.24 32.67 -7.37
CA ALA A 577 3.11 31.32 -6.84
C ALA A 577 4.35 30.99 -6.00
N VAL A 578 4.15 30.38 -4.84
CA VAL A 578 5.21 30.04 -3.87
C VAL A 578 5.10 28.59 -3.45
N SER A 579 6.22 27.88 -3.46
CA SER A 579 6.35 26.56 -2.83
C SER A 579 7.53 26.55 -1.86
N GLY A 580 7.30 26.04 -0.66
CA GLY A 580 8.31 25.90 0.38
C GLY A 580 7.96 26.66 1.65
N PRO A 581 8.91 27.37 2.29
CA PRO A 581 8.66 28.17 3.48
C PRO A 581 7.60 29.25 3.25
N LEU A 582 6.64 29.30 4.16
CA LEU A 582 5.62 30.34 4.27
C LEU A 582 5.83 31.11 5.57
N LEU A 583 5.07 32.20 5.77
CA LEU A 583 5.21 33.06 6.96
C LEU A 583 5.06 32.26 8.27
N GLU A 584 4.10 31.34 8.32
CA GLU A 584 3.70 30.60 9.52
C GLU A 584 3.95 29.08 9.41
N GLY A 585 4.68 28.63 8.38
CA GLY A 585 4.91 27.20 8.18
C GLY A 585 5.61 26.84 6.88
N TYR A 586 5.22 25.71 6.31
CA TYR A 586 5.69 25.19 5.04
C TYR A 586 4.49 24.77 4.18
N GLY A 587 4.54 24.98 2.87
CA GLY A 587 3.44 24.59 1.99
C GLY A 587 3.50 25.22 0.60
N ALA A 588 2.32 25.43 0.02
CA ALA A 588 2.12 26.01 -1.31
C ALA A 588 1.13 27.17 -1.24
N ALA A 589 1.40 28.26 -1.96
CA ALA A 589 0.53 29.43 -2.05
C ALA A 589 0.44 29.92 -3.50
N ALA A 590 -0.73 29.84 -4.11
CA ALA A 590 -0.99 30.14 -5.53
C ALA A 590 -2.50 30.17 -5.80
N ASP A 591 -2.93 30.37 -7.06
CA ASP A 591 -4.32 30.10 -7.45
C ASP A 591 -4.65 28.62 -7.29
N TYR A 592 -3.73 27.75 -7.68
CA TYR A 592 -3.87 26.30 -7.52
C TYR A 592 -2.69 25.75 -6.72
N ALA A 593 -2.93 25.44 -5.45
CA ALA A 593 -1.91 25.04 -4.49
C ALA A 593 -2.11 23.58 -4.05
N LEU A 594 -1.08 22.77 -4.24
CA LEU A 594 -1.03 21.40 -3.72
C LEU A 594 0.13 21.29 -2.73
N ALA A 595 -0.16 20.97 -1.48
CA ALA A 595 0.85 20.72 -0.45
C ALA A 595 0.70 19.30 0.12
N SER A 596 1.82 18.60 0.29
CA SER A 596 1.88 17.36 1.04
C SER A 596 3.04 17.38 2.02
N THR A 597 2.74 17.18 3.30
CA THR A 597 3.71 17.13 4.40
C THR A 597 3.60 15.79 5.12
N GLN A 598 4.66 15.00 5.15
CA GLN A 598 4.72 13.73 5.88
C GLN A 598 5.84 13.75 6.91
N LYS A 599 5.56 13.34 8.14
CA LYS A 599 6.51 13.36 9.26
C LYS A 599 6.49 12.02 10.02
N LEU A 600 7.68 11.47 10.28
CA LEU A 600 7.87 10.33 11.17
C LEU A 600 8.93 10.65 12.22
N GLY A 601 8.58 10.40 13.49
CA GLY A 601 9.44 10.64 14.64
C GLY A 601 9.58 12.11 15.04
N LEU A 602 10.24 12.33 16.17
CA LEU A 602 10.54 13.68 16.67
C LEU A 602 11.93 14.13 16.21
N SER A 603 12.09 15.43 15.97
CA SER A 603 13.38 15.99 15.57
C SER A 603 14.30 16.14 16.78
N GLY A 604 15.45 15.45 16.82
CA GLY A 604 16.53 15.80 17.74
C GLY A 604 17.40 14.67 18.28
N SER A 605 16.90 13.42 18.32
CA SER A 605 17.65 12.26 18.81
C SER A 605 17.34 10.99 18.01
N VAL A 606 18.29 10.05 17.94
CA VAL A 606 18.07 8.70 17.37
C VAL A 606 17.10 7.89 18.23
N GLU A 607 16.97 8.23 19.52
CA GLU A 607 16.03 7.59 20.46
C GLU A 607 14.55 7.88 20.12
N ASP A 608 14.28 8.91 19.30
CA ASP A 608 12.93 9.31 18.88
C ASP A 608 12.54 8.75 17.49
N ALA A 609 13.33 7.81 16.96
CA ALA A 609 13.10 7.23 15.64
C ALA A 609 11.97 6.18 15.67
N VAL A 610 11.15 6.20 14.62
CA VAL A 610 10.03 5.27 14.43
C VAL A 610 10.56 3.90 13.99
N GLY A 611 10.13 2.85 14.69
CA GLY A 611 10.46 1.46 14.37
C GLY A 611 9.59 0.93 13.24
N ILE A 612 10.18 0.62 12.07
CA ILE A 612 9.47 0.02 10.92
C ILE A 612 10.19 -1.26 10.50
N ASN A 613 9.57 -2.42 10.70
CA ASN A 613 10.20 -3.71 10.41
C ASN A 613 9.32 -4.59 9.53
N SER A 614 9.96 -5.27 8.58
CA SER A 614 9.34 -6.31 7.76
C SER A 614 10.22 -7.54 7.75
N ALA A 615 9.72 -8.65 8.28
CA ALA A 615 10.43 -9.93 8.33
C ALA A 615 9.64 -10.98 7.55
N VAL A 616 10.25 -11.51 6.48
CA VAL A 616 9.60 -12.46 5.60
C VAL A 616 10.54 -13.64 5.37
N ALA A 617 10.11 -14.84 5.74
CA ALA A 617 10.89 -16.07 5.60
C ALA A 617 10.08 -17.14 4.87
N GLY A 618 10.52 -17.47 3.65
CA GLY A 618 9.90 -18.41 2.73
C GLY A 618 10.73 -19.68 2.52
N ARG A 619 10.07 -20.83 2.36
CA ARG A 619 10.64 -22.12 1.98
C ARG A 619 9.79 -22.75 0.87
N PHE A 620 10.39 -22.97 -0.29
CA PHE A 620 9.72 -23.55 -1.46
C PHE A 620 10.42 -24.81 -1.92
N GLY A 621 9.63 -25.79 -2.34
CA GLY A 621 10.15 -26.99 -3.00
C GLY A 621 9.73 -28.26 -2.31
N MET A 622 10.64 -29.25 -2.24
CA MET A 622 10.26 -30.63 -1.92
C MET A 622 11.08 -31.20 -0.77
N LEU A 623 10.42 -31.87 0.17
CA LEU A 623 11.04 -32.49 1.34
C LEU A 623 10.87 -34.01 1.28
N GLY A 624 11.98 -34.74 1.31
CA GLY A 624 12.01 -36.21 1.33
C GLY A 624 13.45 -36.73 1.29
N ASP A 625 13.66 -37.92 1.87
CA ASP A 625 14.99 -38.57 2.04
C ASP A 625 15.18 -39.82 1.13
N TYR A 626 14.42 -39.92 0.03
CA TYR A 626 14.31 -41.15 -0.77
C TYR A 626 14.58 -40.95 -2.26
N ARG A 627 15.09 -42.01 -2.89
CA ARG A 627 15.46 -42.03 -4.30
C ARG A 627 14.30 -41.67 -5.22
N THR A 628 14.64 -40.94 -6.27
CA THR A 628 13.73 -40.53 -7.34
C THR A 628 14.16 -41.20 -8.65
N TYR A 629 13.18 -41.74 -9.39
CA TYR A 629 13.41 -42.54 -10.58
C TYR A 629 12.58 -42.03 -11.77
N GLY A 630 13.24 -41.68 -12.87
CA GLY A 630 12.57 -41.28 -14.11
C GLY A 630 11.59 -40.11 -13.97
N SER A 631 11.79 -39.20 -13.01
CA SER A 631 10.82 -38.15 -12.63
C SER A 631 11.31 -36.74 -12.94
N ALA A 632 10.38 -35.79 -13.07
CA ALA A 632 10.67 -34.38 -13.30
C ALA A 632 10.27 -33.51 -12.11
N TYR A 633 11.16 -32.60 -11.72
CA TYR A 633 11.02 -31.72 -10.57
C TYR A 633 11.28 -30.27 -10.97
N SER A 634 10.35 -29.36 -10.68
CA SER A 634 10.50 -27.93 -10.98
C SER A 634 10.16 -27.06 -9.76
N VAL A 635 11.12 -26.25 -9.31
CA VAL A 635 10.94 -25.17 -8.32
C VAL A 635 11.21 -23.86 -9.04
N GLU A 636 10.17 -23.23 -9.59
CA GLU A 636 10.36 -22.14 -10.56
C GLU A 636 9.50 -20.92 -10.26
N GLY A 637 10.02 -19.71 -10.47
CA GLY A 637 9.22 -18.48 -10.38
C GLY A 637 8.75 -18.11 -8.97
N ASN A 638 9.21 -18.78 -7.91
CA ASN A 638 8.77 -18.49 -6.54
C ASN A 638 9.44 -17.21 -6.02
N GLY A 639 8.67 -16.36 -5.33
CA GLY A 639 9.07 -15.04 -4.87
C GLY A 639 9.00 -14.90 -3.35
N VAL A 640 10.02 -14.27 -2.75
CA VAL A 640 9.94 -13.68 -1.41
C VAL A 640 10.24 -12.20 -1.51
N ALA A 641 9.39 -11.37 -0.91
CA ALA A 641 9.58 -9.93 -0.88
C ALA A 641 9.36 -9.35 0.52
N SER A 642 10.26 -8.48 0.96
CA SER A 642 10.13 -7.72 2.20
C SER A 642 10.36 -6.24 1.91
N THR A 643 9.44 -5.39 2.35
CA THR A 643 9.45 -3.96 2.05
C THR A 643 9.20 -3.14 3.31
N ILE A 644 10.07 -2.16 3.55
CA ILE A 644 9.83 -1.09 4.52
C ILE A 644 9.93 0.27 3.84
N ILE A 645 8.97 1.15 4.09
CA ILE A 645 9.01 2.53 3.63
C ILE A 645 8.57 3.45 4.78
N GLY A 646 9.36 4.48 5.09
CA GLY A 646 8.94 5.52 6.02
C GLY A 646 7.78 6.33 5.44
N ASN A 647 8.10 7.30 4.60
CA ASN A 647 7.17 8.20 3.94
C ASN A 647 7.17 7.95 2.43
N THR A 648 5.99 7.81 1.83
CA THR A 648 5.80 7.75 0.37
C THR A 648 4.68 8.67 -0.08
N VAL A 649 4.92 9.46 -1.13
CA VAL A 649 3.92 10.37 -1.69
C VAL A 649 3.97 10.41 -3.21
N ALA A 650 2.80 10.44 -3.83
CA ALA A 650 2.62 10.77 -5.25
C ALA A 650 1.73 12.01 -5.38
N ASN A 651 2.28 13.11 -5.90
CA ASN A 651 1.57 14.38 -6.11
C ASN A 651 1.42 14.67 -7.61
N ARG A 652 0.20 14.94 -8.06
CA ARG A 652 -0.09 15.33 -9.44
C ARG A 652 -0.94 16.61 -9.45
N LEU A 653 -0.40 17.69 -10.01
CA LEU A 653 -1.12 18.94 -10.26
C LEU A 653 -1.16 19.20 -11.77
N SER A 654 -2.36 19.33 -12.33
CA SER A 654 -2.57 19.55 -13.77
C SER A 654 -3.52 20.71 -14.05
N LEU A 655 -3.09 21.60 -14.95
CA LEU A 655 -3.84 22.75 -15.44
C LEU A 655 -3.99 22.66 -16.96
N SER A 656 -5.22 22.72 -17.47
CA SER A 656 -5.51 22.68 -18.91
C SER A 656 -6.47 23.80 -19.32
N ALA A 657 -6.01 24.68 -20.19
CA ALA A 657 -6.79 25.82 -20.69
C ALA A 657 -6.59 26.03 -22.19
N VAL A 658 -7.44 26.86 -22.79
CA VAL A 658 -7.11 27.49 -24.08
C VAL A 658 -6.29 28.75 -23.83
N SER A 659 -6.68 29.58 -22.87
CA SER A 659 -6.03 30.85 -22.55
C SER A 659 -5.84 31.01 -21.04
N LEU A 660 -4.65 31.43 -20.63
CA LEU A 660 -4.32 31.81 -19.26
C LEU A 660 -4.21 33.34 -19.20
N GLY A 661 -5.06 34.00 -18.43
CA GLY A 661 -5.11 35.46 -18.33
C GLY A 661 -5.66 36.17 -19.57
N SER A 662 -5.60 37.50 -19.53
CA SER A 662 -5.93 38.40 -20.63
C SER A 662 -5.09 39.68 -20.51
N ALA A 663 -5.23 40.63 -21.45
CA ALA A 663 -4.54 41.92 -21.35
C ALA A 663 -4.86 42.69 -20.05
N ASP A 664 -6.06 42.50 -19.50
CA ASP A 664 -6.57 43.22 -18.33
C ASP A 664 -6.58 42.37 -17.05
N THR A 665 -6.23 41.07 -17.13
CA THR A 665 -6.26 40.14 -16.00
C THR A 665 -5.04 39.20 -15.99
N PRO A 666 -4.24 39.16 -14.91
CA PRO A 666 -3.11 38.24 -14.82
C PRO A 666 -3.52 36.77 -14.99
N ALA A 667 -2.61 35.95 -15.51
CA ALA A 667 -2.78 34.50 -15.53
C ALA A 667 -2.79 33.94 -14.09
N PRO A 668 -3.42 32.77 -13.86
CA PRO A 668 -3.29 32.07 -12.58
C PRO A 668 -1.88 31.49 -12.40
N GLY A 669 -1.42 31.36 -11.15
CA GLY A 669 -0.22 30.62 -10.79
C GLY A 669 -0.51 29.23 -10.24
N THR A 670 0.51 28.35 -10.29
CA THR A 670 0.44 27.00 -9.72
C THR A 670 1.62 26.74 -8.78
N ALA A 671 1.35 26.09 -7.64
CA ALA A 671 2.39 25.71 -6.69
C ALA A 671 2.18 24.27 -6.20
N LEU A 672 3.23 23.44 -6.31
CA LEU A 672 3.28 22.10 -5.74
C LEU A 672 4.42 22.03 -4.71
N SER A 673 4.08 21.77 -3.45
CA SER A 673 5.03 21.60 -2.36
C SER A 673 4.97 20.19 -1.78
N SER A 674 6.12 19.52 -1.74
CA SER A 674 6.29 18.19 -1.15
C SER A 674 7.36 18.24 -0.07
N ALA A 675 6.99 17.93 1.17
CA ALA A 675 7.90 17.87 2.31
C ALA A 675 7.81 16.52 3.02
N GLN A 676 8.93 15.82 3.15
CA GLN A 676 9.00 14.57 3.90
C GLN A 676 10.13 14.64 4.94
N TYR A 677 9.79 14.37 6.19
CA TYR A 677 10.71 14.26 7.31
C TYR A 677 10.61 12.85 7.89
N GLY A 678 11.68 12.06 7.79
CA GLY A 678 11.71 10.69 8.29
C GLY A 678 12.85 10.47 9.27
N GLN A 679 12.51 10.13 10.52
CA GLN A 679 13.44 9.54 11.49
C GLN A 679 13.01 8.08 11.70
N VAL A 680 13.70 7.14 11.04
CA VAL A 680 13.27 5.74 10.99
C VAL A 680 14.41 4.80 11.37
N ILE A 681 14.10 3.80 12.19
CA ILE A 681 14.97 2.64 12.42
C ILE A 681 14.22 1.40 11.94
N GLY A 682 14.83 0.63 11.04
CA GLY A 682 14.12 -0.49 10.45
C GLY A 682 14.95 -1.43 9.60
N THR A 683 14.48 -2.67 9.53
CA THR A 683 15.05 -3.70 8.66
C THR A 683 13.97 -4.36 7.81
N ALA A 684 14.18 -4.40 6.49
CA ALA A 684 13.47 -5.26 5.56
C ALA A 684 14.27 -6.55 5.40
N GLN A 685 13.88 -7.61 6.10
CA GLN A 685 14.51 -8.92 6.03
C GLN A 685 13.69 -9.86 5.13
N SER A 686 14.35 -10.43 4.12
CA SER A 686 13.76 -11.39 3.18
C SER A 686 14.64 -12.63 3.09
N THR A 687 14.17 -13.76 3.63
CA THR A 687 14.88 -15.05 3.64
C THR A 687 14.15 -16.05 2.76
N GLN A 688 14.84 -16.67 1.80
CA GLN A 688 14.28 -17.68 0.91
C GLN A 688 15.12 -18.97 0.99
N ALA A 689 14.46 -20.10 1.22
CA ALA A 689 15.04 -21.42 1.13
C ALA A 689 14.37 -22.20 -0.02
N LEU A 690 15.15 -22.61 -1.01
CA LEU A 690 14.69 -23.43 -2.14
C LEU A 690 15.21 -24.85 -1.93
N VAL A 691 14.32 -25.83 -1.94
CA VAL A 691 14.67 -27.22 -1.66
C VAL A 691 14.34 -28.12 -2.83
N ALA A 692 15.32 -28.90 -3.27
CA ALA A 692 15.15 -29.88 -4.34
C ALA A 692 15.69 -31.26 -3.92
N PRO A 693 15.24 -32.37 -4.54
CA PRO A 693 15.79 -33.70 -4.27
C PRO A 693 17.26 -33.80 -4.73
N GLY A 694 18.07 -34.52 -3.94
CA GLY A 694 19.51 -34.69 -4.22
C GLY A 694 19.89 -36.03 -4.83
N SER A 695 19.10 -37.09 -4.63
CA SER A 695 19.34 -38.43 -5.17
C SER A 695 18.47 -38.71 -6.40
N LEU A 696 19.11 -38.85 -7.56
CA LEU A 696 18.44 -38.88 -8.86
C LEU A 696 18.92 -40.05 -9.72
N ASP A 697 17.99 -40.82 -10.27
CA ASP A 697 18.24 -41.84 -11.30
C ASP A 697 17.30 -41.60 -12.50
N GLY A 698 17.86 -41.35 -13.69
CA GLY A 698 17.11 -41.00 -14.90
C GLY A 698 16.18 -39.79 -14.77
N SER A 699 16.42 -38.89 -13.81
CA SER A 699 15.49 -37.83 -13.41
C SER A 699 16.02 -36.43 -13.75
N SER A 700 15.14 -35.43 -13.76
CA SER A 700 15.50 -34.03 -14.02
C SER A 700 14.98 -33.08 -12.93
N VAL A 701 15.86 -32.20 -12.44
CA VAL A 701 15.56 -31.13 -11.48
C VAL A 701 15.87 -29.76 -12.10
N SER A 702 14.95 -28.82 -11.95
CA SER A 702 15.08 -27.42 -12.34
C SER A 702 14.72 -26.51 -11.17
N VAL A 703 15.66 -25.67 -10.73
CA VAL A 703 15.46 -24.57 -9.79
C VAL A 703 15.73 -23.27 -10.53
N LYS A 704 14.67 -22.58 -10.96
CA LYS A 704 14.80 -21.53 -11.97
C LYS A 704 13.99 -20.28 -11.70
N ALA A 705 14.57 -19.11 -11.97
CA ALA A 705 13.84 -17.83 -11.96
C ALA A 705 13.12 -17.52 -10.64
N ASN A 706 13.60 -18.09 -9.53
CA ASN A 706 13.10 -17.72 -8.21
C ASN A 706 13.70 -16.38 -7.79
N THR A 707 12.90 -15.56 -7.11
CA THR A 707 13.26 -14.19 -6.73
C THR A 707 13.20 -14.01 -5.22
N ASN A 708 14.16 -13.29 -4.69
CA ASN A 708 14.19 -12.86 -3.31
C ASN A 708 14.58 -11.38 -3.25
N GLN A 709 13.69 -10.53 -2.75
CA GLN A 709 13.84 -9.08 -2.77
C GLN A 709 13.63 -8.47 -1.38
N ALA A 710 14.64 -7.73 -0.90
CA ALA A 710 14.50 -6.84 0.24
C ALA A 710 14.57 -5.39 -0.23
N TYR A 711 13.62 -4.56 0.19
CA TYR A 711 13.56 -3.15 -0.13
C TYR A 711 13.36 -2.31 1.12
N ALA A 712 14.17 -1.26 1.28
CA ALA A 712 14.06 -0.33 2.39
C ALA A 712 14.19 1.13 1.92
N GLY A 713 13.21 1.97 2.29
CA GLY A 713 13.18 3.40 1.97
C GLY A 713 12.81 4.24 3.19
N ILE A 714 13.43 5.42 3.39
CA ILE A 714 12.95 6.38 4.40
C ILE A 714 11.96 7.37 3.78
N ASN A 715 12.34 8.07 2.72
CA ASN A 715 11.45 9.01 2.02
C ASN A 715 11.45 8.77 0.50
N GLU A 716 10.24 8.66 -0.06
CA GLU A 716 10.00 8.50 -1.50
C GLU A 716 8.96 9.50 -2.00
N ALA A 717 9.29 10.25 -3.04
CA ALA A 717 8.38 11.22 -3.65
C ALA A 717 8.33 11.09 -5.17
N ASP A 718 7.13 11.12 -5.74
CA ASP A 718 6.86 11.28 -7.17
C ASP A 718 5.97 12.52 -7.38
N ASN A 719 6.59 13.62 -7.80
CA ASN A 719 5.93 14.92 -7.96
C ASN A 719 5.83 15.27 -9.44
N ARG A 720 4.61 15.56 -9.91
CA ARG A 720 4.35 16.01 -11.28
C ARG A 720 3.49 17.28 -11.29
N LEU A 721 4.01 18.32 -11.90
CA LEU A 721 3.30 19.55 -12.24
C LEU A 721 3.20 19.68 -13.76
N ALA A 722 1.98 19.83 -14.28
CA ALA A 722 1.72 19.99 -15.70
C ALA A 722 0.81 21.19 -15.98
N VAL A 723 1.25 22.10 -16.83
CA VAL A 723 0.46 23.24 -17.32
C VAL A 723 0.40 23.17 -18.84
N ALA A 724 -0.81 23.15 -19.40
CA ALA A 724 -1.06 23.10 -20.83
C ALA A 724 -2.03 24.20 -21.24
N ALA A 725 -1.59 25.09 -22.13
CA ALA A 725 -2.42 26.17 -22.68
C ALA A 725 -2.12 26.43 -24.16
N VAL A 726 -3.05 27.04 -24.90
CA VAL A 726 -2.73 27.56 -26.24
C VAL A 726 -2.03 28.91 -26.10
N ASP A 727 -2.61 29.83 -25.34
CA ASP A 727 -2.06 31.16 -25.09
C ASP A 727 -1.72 31.34 -23.60
N ALA A 728 -0.44 31.59 -23.31
CA ALA A 728 0.04 31.84 -21.96
C ALA A 728 -0.05 33.33 -21.63
N GLY A 729 -0.73 33.66 -20.56
CA GLY A 729 -0.49 34.91 -19.85
C GLY A 729 0.69 34.72 -18.89
N SER A 730 1.05 35.81 -18.23
CA SER A 730 1.97 35.76 -17.09
C SER A 730 1.23 36.15 -15.83
N LEU A 731 1.53 35.50 -14.70
CA LEU A 731 1.09 35.97 -13.40
C LEU A 731 1.85 37.26 -13.06
N THR A 732 3.18 37.24 -13.23
CA THR A 732 4.05 38.36 -12.84
C THR A 732 4.86 38.98 -13.98
N GLY A 733 5.15 38.20 -15.01
CA GLY A 733 6.09 38.58 -16.08
C GLY A 733 7.55 38.66 -15.60
N ARG A 734 7.86 38.17 -14.40
CA ARG A 734 9.20 38.11 -13.80
C ARG A 734 9.79 36.70 -13.94
N ASN A 735 11.10 36.60 -13.72
CA ASN A 735 11.79 35.32 -13.62
C ASN A 735 11.30 34.54 -12.40
N THR A 736 11.39 33.21 -12.48
CA THR A 736 11.27 32.35 -11.31
C THR A 736 12.57 32.43 -10.52
N ARG A 737 12.46 32.50 -9.19
CA ARG A 737 13.58 32.46 -8.26
C ARG A 737 13.51 31.20 -7.40
N VAL A 738 14.62 30.50 -7.31
CA VAL A 738 14.81 29.37 -6.38
C VAL A 738 15.94 29.72 -5.44
N SER A 739 15.75 29.58 -4.13
CA SER A 739 16.79 29.74 -3.11
C SER A 739 16.74 28.61 -2.08
N ILE A 740 17.90 28.12 -1.69
CA ILE A 740 18.10 27.18 -0.59
C ILE A 740 19.01 27.84 0.44
N VAL A 741 18.45 28.09 1.62
CA VAL A 741 19.19 28.49 2.83
C VAL A 741 19.18 27.33 3.84
N SER A 742 18.00 27.02 4.38
CA SER A 742 17.74 25.85 5.24
C SER A 742 16.76 24.85 4.61
N SER A 743 15.93 25.33 3.68
CA SER A 743 14.92 24.58 2.93
C SER A 743 14.74 25.25 1.56
N PRO A 744 14.21 24.54 0.55
CA PRO A 744 13.98 25.13 -0.76
C PRO A 744 12.76 26.05 -0.72
N GLY A 745 13.00 27.33 -0.99
CA GLY A 745 11.98 28.32 -1.31
C GLY A 745 12.01 28.64 -2.79
N ILE A 746 10.88 28.48 -3.46
CA ILE A 746 10.71 28.81 -4.87
C ILE A 746 9.53 29.75 -5.06
N SER A 747 9.72 30.78 -5.88
CA SER A 747 8.64 31.69 -6.28
C SER A 747 8.70 32.06 -7.75
N GLY A 748 7.53 32.16 -8.40
CA GLY A 748 7.40 32.32 -9.86
C GLY A 748 5.94 32.28 -10.30
N ASP A 749 5.67 31.92 -11.56
CA ASP A 749 4.30 31.71 -12.04
C ASP A 749 3.87 30.26 -11.80
N ASP A 750 4.69 29.27 -12.19
CA ASP A 750 4.44 27.83 -11.96
C ASP A 750 5.63 27.15 -11.27
N VAL A 751 5.45 26.67 -10.04
CA VAL A 751 6.58 26.25 -9.19
C VAL A 751 6.39 24.90 -8.52
N LEU A 752 7.45 24.10 -8.47
CA LEU A 752 7.52 22.83 -7.75
C LEU A 752 8.68 22.85 -6.75
N GLY A 753 8.39 22.59 -5.47
CA GLY A 753 9.38 22.40 -4.42
C GLY A 753 9.30 20.99 -3.81
N ASN A 754 10.46 20.34 -3.66
CA ASN A 754 10.59 19.07 -2.96
C ASN A 754 11.68 19.15 -1.88
N LEU A 755 11.32 18.82 -0.64
CA LEU A 755 12.20 18.75 0.52
C LEU A 755 12.12 17.35 1.14
N GLN A 756 13.25 16.67 1.28
CA GLN A 756 13.32 15.40 2.00
C GLN A 756 14.46 15.42 3.03
N PHE A 757 14.15 15.03 4.27
CA PHE A 757 15.11 14.82 5.34
C PHE A 757 14.99 13.39 5.86
N ALA A 758 16.10 12.65 5.89
CA ALA A 758 16.18 11.29 6.41
C ALA A 758 17.21 11.15 7.53
N GLY A 759 16.81 10.58 8.66
CA GLY A 759 17.67 10.21 9.79
C GLY A 759 17.35 8.80 10.33
N GLY A 760 18.16 8.32 11.27
CA GLY A 760 18.04 6.97 11.84
C GLY A 760 18.92 5.91 11.14
N SER A 761 18.42 4.69 10.99
CA SER A 761 19.15 3.56 10.40
C SER A 761 18.22 2.62 9.65
N ILE A 762 18.45 2.43 8.36
CA ILE A 762 17.63 1.56 7.51
C ILE A 762 18.48 0.45 6.86
N SER A 763 17.98 -0.78 6.89
CA SER A 763 18.64 -1.95 6.28
C SER A 763 17.70 -2.75 5.38
N ALA A 764 18.21 -3.21 4.24
CA ALA A 764 17.58 -4.24 3.41
C ALA A 764 18.47 -5.49 3.37
N ASP A 765 17.94 -6.63 3.81
CA ASP A 765 18.68 -7.88 3.99
C ASP A 765 18.00 -9.03 3.23
N GLY A 766 18.55 -9.40 2.06
CA GLY A 766 18.07 -10.49 1.21
C GLY A 766 18.98 -11.71 1.29
N VAL A 767 18.48 -12.86 1.74
CA VAL A 767 19.25 -14.11 1.87
C VAL A 767 18.55 -15.27 1.20
N THR A 768 19.21 -15.92 0.24
CA THR A 768 18.68 -17.11 -0.44
C THR A 768 19.60 -18.30 -0.22
N SER A 769 19.04 -19.43 0.19
CA SER A 769 19.71 -20.73 0.20
C SER A 769 19.04 -21.69 -0.79
N ILE A 770 19.85 -22.45 -1.51
CA ILE A 770 19.39 -23.54 -2.38
C ILE A 770 19.99 -24.83 -1.85
N GLU A 771 19.12 -25.70 -1.37
CA GLU A 771 19.45 -26.94 -0.69
C GLU A 771 19.06 -28.14 -1.57
N ASN A 772 19.94 -29.14 -1.64
CA ASN A 772 19.55 -30.48 -2.06
C ASN A 772 19.25 -31.33 -0.81
N GLY A 773 17.99 -31.67 -0.58
CA GLY A 773 17.50 -32.26 0.67
C GLY A 773 18.09 -33.63 1.00
N ASP A 774 18.63 -34.33 -0.02
CA ASP A 774 19.17 -35.68 0.11
C ASP A 774 20.66 -35.72 -0.19
N SER A 775 21.49 -35.89 0.84
CA SER A 775 22.94 -35.97 0.69
C SER A 775 23.45 -37.41 0.45
N GLY A 776 22.59 -38.42 0.34
CA GLY A 776 23.01 -39.81 0.52
C GLY A 776 23.54 -40.57 -0.70
N ILE A 777 23.09 -40.31 -1.92
CA ILE A 777 23.32 -41.22 -3.06
C ILE A 777 23.41 -40.39 -4.34
N GLY A 778 24.51 -40.52 -5.08
CA GLY A 778 24.85 -39.69 -6.24
C GLY A 778 23.84 -39.65 -7.40
N MET A 779 24.16 -38.91 -8.46
CA MET A 779 23.32 -38.77 -9.66
C MET A 779 23.69 -39.81 -10.73
N ALA A 780 22.71 -40.50 -11.30
CA ALA A 780 22.90 -41.42 -12.43
C ALA A 780 21.95 -41.06 -13.58
N GLY A 781 22.47 -40.88 -14.81
CA GLY A 781 21.66 -40.57 -16.00
C GLY A 781 20.73 -39.34 -15.86
N SER A 782 21.07 -38.38 -14.99
CA SER A 782 20.16 -37.36 -14.48
C SER A 782 20.62 -35.93 -14.80
N ARG A 783 19.71 -34.96 -14.69
CA ARG A 783 19.99 -33.53 -14.86
C ARG A 783 19.61 -32.74 -13.61
N PHE A 784 20.48 -31.84 -13.16
CA PHE A 784 20.21 -30.90 -12.08
C PHE A 784 20.62 -29.49 -12.51
N ALA A 785 19.70 -28.53 -12.50
CA ALA A 785 19.93 -27.18 -12.98
C ALA A 785 19.46 -26.12 -11.98
N ILE A 786 20.34 -25.18 -11.63
CA ILE A 786 20.07 -23.98 -10.83
C ILE A 786 20.31 -22.77 -11.73
N ASN A 787 19.25 -22.16 -12.26
CA ASN A 787 19.39 -21.14 -13.31
C ASN A 787 18.62 -19.85 -13.04
N ALA A 788 19.22 -18.70 -13.33
CA ALA A 788 18.54 -17.40 -13.34
C ALA A 788 17.80 -17.04 -12.04
N ASN A 789 18.25 -17.54 -10.89
CA ASN A 789 17.69 -17.14 -9.59
C ASN A 789 18.29 -15.78 -9.17
N VAL A 790 17.47 -14.93 -8.55
CA VAL A 790 17.84 -13.54 -8.22
C VAL A 790 17.67 -13.28 -6.74
N THR A 791 18.73 -12.77 -6.10
CA THR A 791 18.66 -12.19 -4.75
C THR A 791 19.06 -10.72 -4.82
N ALA A 792 18.16 -9.83 -4.40
CA ALA A 792 18.34 -8.39 -4.48
C ALA A 792 18.04 -7.72 -3.14
N ALA A 793 18.90 -6.78 -2.74
CA ALA A 793 18.66 -5.88 -1.62
C ALA A 793 18.84 -4.43 -2.10
N GLU A 794 17.84 -3.59 -1.86
CA GLU A 794 17.91 -2.16 -2.16
C GLU A 794 17.55 -1.33 -0.93
N ALA A 795 18.40 -0.37 -0.56
CA ALA A 795 18.16 0.57 0.53
C ALA A 795 18.38 2.02 0.08
N ASN A 796 17.43 2.91 0.36
CA ASN A 796 17.50 4.33 0.02
C ASN A 796 17.11 5.19 1.23
N ALA A 797 17.89 6.24 1.56
CA ALA A 797 17.41 7.22 2.55
C ALA A 797 16.39 8.16 1.90
N ASN A 798 16.77 8.93 0.87
CA ASN A 798 15.86 9.80 0.13
C ASN A 798 15.86 9.45 -1.36
N ARG A 799 14.67 9.30 -1.94
CA ARG A 799 14.45 9.12 -3.38
C ARG A 799 13.34 10.06 -3.87
N ALA A 800 13.58 10.76 -4.97
CA ALA A 800 12.57 11.61 -5.58
C ALA A 800 12.59 11.56 -7.11
N VAL A 801 11.41 11.67 -7.70
CA VAL A 801 11.21 11.97 -9.13
C VAL A 801 10.39 13.24 -9.20
N ASN A 802 10.92 14.28 -9.85
CA ASN A 802 10.25 15.57 -9.98
C ASN A 802 10.14 15.93 -11.47
N LEU A 803 8.92 16.13 -11.95
CA LEU A 803 8.64 16.53 -13.32
C LEU A 803 7.79 17.80 -13.34
N VAL A 804 8.32 18.85 -13.98
CA VAL A 804 7.56 20.05 -14.33
C VAL A 804 7.46 20.10 -15.86
N THR A 805 6.24 20.19 -16.38
CA THR A 805 5.96 20.37 -17.81
C THR A 805 5.07 21.57 -18.01
N ILE A 806 5.54 22.55 -18.77
CA ILE A 806 4.74 23.70 -19.19
C ILE A 806 4.72 23.70 -20.72
N ASP A 807 3.54 23.54 -21.31
CA ASP A 807 3.34 23.43 -22.76
C ASP A 807 2.37 24.51 -23.25
N THR A 808 2.90 25.48 -23.98
CA THR A 808 2.18 26.67 -24.45
C THR A 808 2.59 27.05 -25.88
N LEU A 809 1.66 27.61 -26.69
CA LEU A 809 1.93 28.01 -28.08
C LEU A 809 2.21 29.52 -28.22
N GLY A 810 1.68 30.35 -27.33
CA GLY A 810 1.89 31.80 -27.26
C GLY A 810 2.16 32.29 -25.83
N GLY A 811 2.66 33.52 -25.67
CA GLY A 811 2.82 34.13 -24.34
C GLY A 811 4.12 33.84 -23.57
N GLY A 812 4.37 34.55 -22.46
CA GLY A 812 5.62 34.48 -21.68
C GLY A 812 5.52 33.53 -20.48
N VAL A 813 6.21 32.38 -20.53
CA VAL A 813 6.18 31.34 -19.48
C VAL A 813 7.35 31.45 -18.50
N ALA A 814 7.07 31.47 -17.20
CA ALA A 814 8.06 31.33 -16.13
C ALA A 814 7.69 30.20 -15.17
N GLY A 815 8.59 29.25 -14.95
CA GLY A 815 8.36 28.21 -13.96
C GLY A 815 9.62 27.45 -13.59
N GLY A 816 9.62 26.80 -12.43
CA GLY A 816 10.84 26.22 -11.93
C GLY A 816 10.67 25.07 -10.96
N LEU A 817 11.80 24.47 -10.64
CA LEU A 817 11.91 23.28 -9.82
C LEU A 817 13.02 23.47 -8.77
N GLY A 818 12.66 23.35 -7.49
CA GLY A 818 13.61 23.31 -6.38
C GLY A 818 13.57 21.96 -5.67
N ASN A 819 14.71 21.28 -5.57
CA ASN A 819 14.85 20.01 -4.86
C ASN A 819 15.96 20.09 -3.80
N MET A 820 15.66 19.67 -2.58
CA MET A 820 16.61 19.54 -1.48
C MET A 820 16.47 18.18 -0.80
N GLN A 821 17.56 17.40 -0.73
CA GLN A 821 17.59 16.15 0.05
C GLN A 821 18.75 16.16 1.04
N THR A 822 18.46 15.89 2.31
CA THR A 822 19.47 15.73 3.36
C THR A 822 19.34 14.37 4.02
N SER A 823 20.45 13.64 4.14
CA SER A 823 20.49 12.36 4.84
C SER A 823 21.54 12.38 5.95
N THR A 824 21.13 12.06 7.17
CA THR A 824 22.01 11.66 8.28
C THR A 824 21.89 10.17 8.60
N ALA A 825 21.02 9.44 7.89
CA ALA A 825 20.71 8.04 8.16
C ALA A 825 21.86 7.10 7.78
N SER A 826 22.05 6.04 8.56
CA SER A 826 22.85 4.89 8.12
C SER A 826 22.02 4.04 7.15
N VAL A 827 22.55 3.79 5.95
CA VAL A 827 21.88 3.02 4.90
C VAL A 827 22.68 1.76 4.59
N ALA A 828 22.07 0.60 4.72
CA ALA A 828 22.68 -0.70 4.44
C ALA A 828 21.83 -1.54 3.48
N ALA A 829 22.46 -2.15 2.48
CA ALA A 829 21.85 -3.18 1.65
C ALA A 829 22.76 -4.40 1.61
N ASN A 830 22.26 -5.56 2.05
CA ASN A 830 22.99 -6.82 2.09
C ASN A 830 22.24 -7.90 1.32
N ALA A 831 22.90 -8.48 0.32
CA ALA A 831 22.37 -9.61 -0.46
C ALA A 831 23.32 -10.81 -0.36
N SER A 832 22.76 -12.00 -0.09
CA SER A 832 23.53 -13.24 -0.02
C SER A 832 22.83 -14.40 -0.72
N LEU A 833 23.58 -15.14 -1.54
CA LEU A 833 23.11 -16.36 -2.19
C LEU A 833 24.05 -17.54 -1.88
N ASP A 834 23.51 -18.62 -1.34
CA ASP A 834 24.16 -19.94 -1.25
C ASP A 834 23.48 -20.88 -2.24
N ALA A 835 24.16 -21.22 -3.34
CA ALA A 835 23.61 -22.02 -4.43
C ALA A 835 24.58 -23.12 -4.85
N GLY A 836 24.40 -24.34 -4.34
CA GLY A 836 25.29 -25.47 -4.64
C GLY A 836 24.60 -26.83 -4.58
N TYR A 837 25.30 -27.85 -5.08
CA TYR A 837 24.86 -29.25 -4.97
C TYR A 837 25.80 -30.00 -4.03
N ARG A 838 25.30 -30.54 -2.91
CA ARG A 838 26.12 -31.19 -1.87
C ARG A 838 25.81 -32.68 -1.80
N ALA A 839 26.73 -33.53 -2.26
CA ALA A 839 26.61 -34.98 -2.07
C ALA A 839 27.54 -35.45 -0.93
N SER A 840 27.04 -36.32 -0.06
CA SER A 840 27.81 -36.95 1.03
C SER A 840 28.28 -38.35 0.64
N GLN A 841 29.12 -38.95 1.48
CA GLN A 841 29.87 -40.17 1.20
C GLN A 841 28.97 -41.38 0.99
N PHE A 842 29.12 -42.07 -0.15
CA PHE A 842 28.61 -43.43 -0.32
C PHE A 842 29.74 -44.39 -0.73
N PRO A 843 29.92 -45.54 -0.05
CA PRO A 843 30.93 -46.51 -0.45
C PRO A 843 30.53 -47.18 -1.78
N ALA A 844 31.42 -47.15 -2.78
CA ALA A 844 31.42 -47.97 -4.00
C ALA A 844 30.67 -47.50 -5.28
N MET A 845 30.23 -46.23 -5.41
CA MET A 845 29.72 -45.68 -6.69
C MET A 845 30.27 -44.28 -7.01
N PRO A 846 30.44 -43.90 -8.31
CA PRO A 846 30.69 -42.52 -8.67
C PRO A 846 29.58 -41.60 -8.14
N MET A 847 29.95 -40.43 -7.61
CA MET A 847 28.97 -39.47 -7.07
C MET A 847 28.13 -38.82 -8.18
N ILE A 848 28.66 -38.78 -9.41
CA ILE A 848 27.94 -38.36 -10.63
C ILE A 848 28.35 -39.29 -11.79
N ASP A 849 27.39 -40.00 -12.37
CA ASP A 849 27.56 -40.92 -13.50
C ASP A 849 26.60 -40.58 -14.64
N ALA A 850 27.12 -40.39 -15.86
CA ALA A 850 26.35 -40.07 -17.06
C ALA A 850 25.32 -38.93 -16.87
N SER A 851 25.64 -37.95 -16.02
CA SER A 851 24.70 -36.92 -15.54
C SER A 851 25.23 -35.50 -15.77
N SER A 852 24.35 -34.50 -15.71
CA SER A 852 24.70 -33.08 -15.90
C SER A 852 24.26 -32.19 -14.73
N VAL A 853 25.16 -31.37 -14.20
CA VAL A 853 24.88 -30.33 -13.20
C VAL A 853 25.17 -28.94 -13.79
N GLY A 854 24.20 -28.03 -13.77
CA GLY A 854 24.36 -26.65 -14.24
C GLY A 854 24.00 -25.64 -13.16
N ILE A 855 24.87 -24.66 -12.94
CA ILE A 855 24.60 -23.48 -12.10
C ILE A 855 24.89 -22.24 -12.95
N ASP A 856 23.85 -21.67 -13.57
CA ASP A 856 24.01 -20.69 -14.64
C ASP A 856 23.14 -19.43 -14.46
N GLY A 857 23.74 -18.25 -14.67
CA GLY A 857 22.98 -17.00 -14.75
C GLY A 857 22.33 -16.53 -13.44
N ASN A 858 22.74 -17.05 -12.27
CA ASN A 858 22.21 -16.60 -10.98
C ASN A 858 22.81 -15.23 -10.61
N ALA A 859 22.00 -14.34 -10.01
CA ALA A 859 22.37 -12.97 -9.74
C ALA A 859 22.17 -12.60 -8.26
N THR A 860 23.20 -12.02 -7.65
CA THR A 860 23.16 -11.45 -6.30
C THR A 860 23.51 -9.98 -6.40
N SER A 861 22.60 -9.09 -5.98
CA SER A 861 22.78 -7.65 -6.11
C SER A 861 22.43 -6.89 -4.84
N ALA A 862 23.28 -5.94 -4.46
CA ALA A 862 23.02 -5.02 -3.36
C ALA A 862 23.19 -3.57 -3.83
N LEU A 863 22.21 -2.72 -3.52
CA LEU A 863 22.20 -1.31 -3.92
C LEU A 863 21.85 -0.43 -2.72
N ALA A 864 22.77 0.43 -2.30
CA ALA A 864 22.53 1.38 -1.22
C ALA A 864 22.70 2.82 -1.73
N ARG A 865 21.74 3.70 -1.43
CA ARG A 865 21.80 5.12 -1.78
C ARG A 865 21.47 6.01 -0.59
N GLY A 866 22.30 7.02 -0.34
CA GLY A 866 21.95 8.11 0.57
C GLY A 866 20.83 8.95 -0.03
N ASN A 867 21.16 9.79 -1.00
CA ASN A 867 20.19 10.60 -1.73
C ASN A 867 20.17 10.24 -3.23
N ALA A 868 18.98 10.15 -3.81
CA ALA A 868 18.76 9.89 -5.23
C ALA A 868 17.64 10.77 -5.79
N VAL A 869 17.87 11.43 -6.92
CA VAL A 869 16.85 12.24 -7.57
C VAL A 869 16.94 12.22 -9.09
N ASP A 870 15.78 12.21 -9.74
CA ASP A 870 15.60 12.54 -11.15
C ASP A 870 14.72 13.79 -11.27
N ASN A 871 15.27 14.87 -11.80
CA ASN A 871 14.60 16.14 -12.01
C ASN A 871 14.48 16.45 -13.49
N GLN A 872 13.26 16.69 -13.95
CA GLN A 872 12.98 17.05 -15.33
C GLN A 872 12.13 18.32 -15.39
N LEU A 873 12.63 19.34 -16.09
CA LEU A 873 11.94 20.60 -16.38
C LEU A 873 11.76 20.73 -17.90
N VAL A 874 10.51 20.70 -18.38
CA VAL A 874 10.17 20.84 -19.80
C VAL A 874 9.36 22.11 -19.97
N VAL A 875 9.87 23.05 -20.76
CA VAL A 875 9.17 24.29 -21.09
C VAL A 875 9.05 24.43 -22.60
N ARG A 876 7.81 24.48 -23.10
CA ARG A 876 7.49 24.72 -24.50
C ARG A 876 6.63 25.98 -24.60
N GLY A 877 7.06 26.91 -25.46
CA GLY A 877 6.42 28.22 -25.63
C GLY A 877 7.42 29.36 -25.62
N ASN A 878 6.93 30.60 -25.66
CA ASN A 878 7.82 31.76 -25.56
C ASN A 878 8.17 31.98 -24.08
N VAL A 879 9.45 31.96 -23.75
CA VAL A 879 9.92 32.34 -22.40
C VAL A 879 10.14 33.86 -22.41
N PRO A 880 9.89 34.60 -21.31
CA PRO A 880 10.09 36.05 -21.26
C PRO A 880 11.46 36.49 -21.81
N SER A 881 11.48 37.66 -22.47
CA SER A 881 12.64 38.33 -23.10
C SER A 881 13.89 38.34 -22.20
N PRO A 882 15.14 38.40 -22.73
CA PRO A 882 16.33 37.94 -22.04
C PRO A 882 16.62 38.77 -20.77
N VAL A 883 16.21 38.23 -19.63
CA VAL A 883 16.68 38.67 -18.32
C VAL A 883 18.01 37.97 -18.03
N THR A 884 18.93 38.67 -17.38
CA THR A 884 20.21 38.11 -16.92
C THR A 884 19.94 36.89 -16.05
N VAL A 885 20.37 35.71 -16.51
CA VAL A 885 20.43 34.53 -15.64
C VAL A 885 21.43 34.81 -14.55
N THR A 886 21.00 34.68 -13.30
CA THR A 886 21.91 34.78 -12.15
C THR A 886 21.81 33.51 -11.31
N SER A 887 22.95 33.05 -10.83
CA SER A 887 23.04 31.87 -9.99
C SER A 887 24.23 32.01 -9.06
N GLU A 888 24.07 31.58 -7.81
CA GLU A 888 25.14 31.56 -6.82
C GLU A 888 25.15 30.23 -6.09
N VAL A 889 26.36 29.75 -5.81
CA VAL A 889 26.59 28.65 -4.88
C VAL A 889 27.59 29.17 -3.84
N SER A 890 27.11 29.49 -2.65
CA SER A 890 27.93 29.92 -1.53
C SER A 890 27.82 28.94 -0.36
N ARG A 891 28.58 29.21 0.70
CA ARG A 891 28.48 28.44 1.96
C ARG A 891 27.13 28.63 2.67
N PHE A 892 26.48 29.76 2.46
CA PHE A 892 25.29 30.18 3.24
C PHE A 892 24.00 30.16 2.43
N GLU A 893 24.10 30.24 1.10
CA GLU A 893 22.95 30.30 0.20
C GLU A 893 23.32 29.71 -1.16
N ILE A 894 22.39 28.95 -1.74
CA ILE A 894 22.42 28.48 -3.12
C ILE A 894 21.17 29.02 -3.79
N TRP A 895 21.30 29.78 -4.87
CA TRP A 895 20.12 30.34 -5.55
C TRP A 895 20.29 30.43 -7.07
N ALA A 896 19.15 30.49 -7.76
CA ALA A 896 19.05 30.66 -9.21
C ALA A 896 17.86 31.57 -9.54
N ASP A 897 18.03 32.42 -10.54
CA ASP A 897 17.01 33.31 -11.08
C ASP A 897 17.08 33.26 -12.61
N ALA A 898 16.02 32.72 -13.22
CA ALA A 898 15.87 32.52 -14.66
C ALA A 898 14.38 32.39 -15.01
N GLY A 899 14.02 32.38 -16.30
CA GLY A 899 12.67 32.02 -16.73
C GLY A 899 12.33 30.56 -16.39
N ALA A 900 13.33 29.67 -16.51
CA ALA A 900 13.21 28.25 -16.19
C ALA A 900 14.37 27.74 -15.30
N PRO A 901 14.41 28.03 -13.99
CA PRO A 901 15.44 27.53 -13.08
C PRO A 901 15.11 26.12 -12.55
N LEU A 902 16.12 25.26 -12.53
CA LEU A 902 16.14 23.98 -11.85
C LEU A 902 17.30 23.99 -10.84
N LEU A 903 16.99 23.90 -9.56
CA LEU A 903 17.98 23.86 -8.49
C LEU A 903 17.85 22.53 -7.73
N ASN A 904 18.95 21.78 -7.66
CA ASN A 904 19.05 20.54 -6.90
C ASN A 904 20.22 20.59 -5.90
N ALA A 905 19.93 20.44 -4.61
CA ALA A 905 20.94 20.32 -3.55
C ALA A 905 20.78 19.01 -2.78
N GLN A 906 21.84 18.21 -2.71
CA GLN A 906 21.84 16.96 -1.91
C GLN A 906 23.05 16.92 -0.98
N THR A 907 22.80 16.57 0.28
CA THR A 907 23.83 16.40 1.30
C THR A 907 23.68 15.06 2.02
N ASN A 908 24.75 14.26 2.06
CA ASN A 908 24.78 12.99 2.79
C ASN A 908 25.86 13.01 3.89
N TYR A 909 25.42 12.86 5.15
CA TYR A 909 26.28 12.73 6.33
C TYR A 909 26.40 11.28 6.81
N GLY A 910 25.35 10.46 6.60
CA GLY A 910 25.30 9.09 7.07
C GLY A 910 26.13 8.11 6.25
N SER A 911 26.44 6.95 6.81
CA SER A 911 27.15 5.88 6.13
C SER A 911 26.26 5.19 5.09
N VAL A 912 26.80 4.89 3.91
CA VAL A 912 26.12 4.15 2.86
C VAL A 912 26.91 2.88 2.54
N THR A 913 26.32 1.72 2.78
CA THR A 913 27.00 0.41 2.61
C THR A 913 26.17 -0.54 1.76
N ALA A 914 26.75 -1.07 0.68
CA ALA A 914 26.19 -2.16 -0.09
C ALA A 914 27.11 -3.39 -0.01
N SER A 915 26.56 -4.56 0.32
CA SER A 915 27.29 -5.82 0.42
C SER A 915 26.57 -6.92 -0.36
N ALA A 916 27.22 -7.49 -1.36
CA ALA A 916 26.75 -8.65 -2.10
C ALA A 916 27.73 -9.81 -1.94
N SER A 917 27.22 -10.98 -1.57
CA SER A 917 28.06 -12.15 -1.30
C SER A 917 27.46 -13.43 -1.85
N ASN A 918 28.32 -14.32 -2.33
CA ASN A 918 27.93 -15.71 -2.59
C ASN A 918 28.78 -16.63 -1.73
N SER A 919 28.15 -17.42 -0.85
CA SER A 919 28.87 -18.26 0.12
C SER A 919 29.42 -19.55 -0.49
N LEU A 920 28.63 -20.25 -1.31
CA LEU A 920 29.05 -21.45 -2.06
C LEU A 920 28.34 -21.47 -3.41
N VAL A 921 29.14 -21.57 -4.48
CA VAL A 921 28.67 -22.01 -5.79
C VAL A 921 29.60 -23.12 -6.25
N GLY A 922 29.22 -24.35 -5.96
CA GLY A 922 30.07 -25.51 -6.17
C GLY A 922 29.45 -26.82 -5.74
N ALA A 923 30.16 -27.91 -6.00
CA ALA A 923 29.81 -29.24 -5.56
C ALA A 923 30.98 -29.86 -4.78
N ALA A 924 30.70 -30.34 -3.56
CA ALA A 924 31.70 -31.00 -2.73
C ALA A 924 31.58 -32.53 -2.91
N PHE A 925 32.59 -33.16 -3.52
CA PHE A 925 32.65 -34.61 -3.71
C PHE A 925 33.71 -35.23 -2.79
N ASN A 926 33.44 -35.25 -1.49
CA ASN A 926 34.39 -35.75 -0.49
C ASN A 926 34.44 -37.28 -0.46
N GLY A 927 35.06 -37.92 -1.47
CA GLY A 927 35.20 -39.38 -1.56
C GLY A 927 36.59 -39.87 -2.04
N PRO A 928 37.07 -41.04 -1.59
CA PRO A 928 38.41 -41.56 -1.92
C PRO A 928 38.55 -42.17 -3.33
N LEU A 929 37.45 -42.36 -4.10
CA LEU A 929 37.43 -43.00 -5.43
C LEU A 929 36.35 -42.35 -6.34
N THR A 930 36.69 -42.11 -7.63
CA THR A 930 35.83 -41.62 -8.75
C THR A 930 34.77 -40.57 -8.42
N GLY A 931 35.14 -39.30 -8.56
CA GLY A 931 34.22 -38.17 -8.34
C GLY A 931 33.19 -38.00 -9.47
N MET A 932 33.60 -38.16 -10.75
CA MET A 932 32.74 -37.98 -11.93
C MET A 932 33.06 -38.99 -13.04
N ASN A 933 32.05 -39.60 -13.65
CA ASN A 933 32.17 -40.52 -14.79
C ASN A 933 31.18 -40.16 -15.92
N GLN A 934 31.67 -39.94 -17.15
CA GLN A 934 30.86 -39.54 -18.31
C GLN A 934 29.88 -38.37 -18.03
N ALA A 935 30.26 -37.46 -17.12
CA ALA A 935 29.38 -36.43 -16.59
C ALA A 935 29.80 -35.02 -17.02
N SER A 936 28.90 -34.05 -16.94
CA SER A 936 29.19 -32.64 -17.20
C SER A 936 28.80 -31.75 -16.02
N MET A 937 29.66 -30.78 -15.70
CA MET A 937 29.36 -29.74 -14.72
C MET A 937 29.68 -28.36 -15.29
N THR A 938 28.72 -27.43 -15.24
CA THR A 938 28.90 -26.05 -15.71
C THR A 938 28.54 -25.06 -14.61
N ILE A 939 29.44 -24.11 -14.33
CA ILE A 939 29.19 -22.94 -13.50
C ILE A 939 29.40 -21.70 -14.37
N GLY A 940 28.30 -21.13 -14.87
CA GLY A 940 28.28 -20.15 -15.94
C GLY A 940 27.59 -18.84 -15.54
N ALA A 941 28.02 -17.70 -16.10
CA ALA A 941 27.25 -16.45 -16.13
C ALA A 941 26.67 -15.93 -14.79
N ASN A 942 27.19 -16.38 -13.64
CA ASN A 942 26.69 -15.95 -12.33
C ASN A 942 27.26 -14.56 -12.01
N THR A 943 26.44 -13.67 -11.46
CA THR A 943 26.81 -12.28 -11.18
C THR A 943 26.68 -11.95 -9.68
N VAL A 944 27.69 -11.26 -9.14
CA VAL A 944 27.65 -10.67 -7.79
C VAL A 944 27.97 -9.19 -7.93
N SER A 945 27.04 -8.32 -7.57
CA SER A 945 27.21 -6.87 -7.72
C SER A 945 26.81 -6.10 -6.47
N ALA A 946 27.68 -5.21 -6.01
CA ALA A 946 27.36 -4.25 -4.96
C ALA A 946 27.59 -2.83 -5.47
N ALA A 947 26.60 -1.94 -5.30
CA ALA A 947 26.70 -0.55 -5.68
C ALA A 947 26.24 0.37 -4.53
N ALA A 948 27.11 1.29 -4.11
CA ALA A 948 26.83 2.25 -3.05
C ALA A 948 27.04 3.68 -3.55
N TYR A 949 26.05 4.55 -3.30
CA TYR A 949 26.07 5.94 -3.71
C TYR A 949 25.76 6.87 -2.55
N GLY A 950 26.63 7.85 -2.26
CA GLY A 950 26.31 8.92 -1.31
C GLY A 950 25.17 9.79 -1.83
N ASN A 951 25.39 10.46 -2.97
CA ASN A 951 24.38 11.22 -3.70
C ASN A 951 24.37 10.88 -5.20
N THR A 952 23.17 10.76 -5.78
CA THR A 952 22.94 10.58 -7.21
C THR A 952 21.89 11.56 -7.74
N ALA A 953 22.19 12.23 -8.85
CA ALA A 953 21.32 13.21 -9.47
C ALA A 953 21.31 13.08 -11.00
N THR A 954 20.12 13.11 -11.59
CA THR A 954 19.92 13.44 -12.99
C THR A 954 19.08 14.71 -13.06
N ASN A 955 19.59 15.75 -13.71
CA ASN A 955 18.86 17.00 -13.92
C ASN A 955 18.79 17.29 -15.42
N ALA A 956 17.59 17.33 -15.96
CA ALA A 956 17.35 17.61 -17.37
C ALA A 956 16.41 18.81 -17.52
N ALA A 957 16.83 19.79 -18.32
CA ALA A 957 15.97 20.88 -18.76
C ALA A 957 15.82 20.83 -20.29
N SER A 958 14.59 20.92 -20.78
CA SER A 958 14.27 20.97 -22.20
C SER A 958 13.48 22.23 -22.51
N LEU A 959 13.98 23.03 -23.44
CA LEU A 959 13.32 24.24 -23.91
C LEU A 959 13.02 24.14 -25.41
N SER A 960 11.77 24.40 -25.79
CA SER A 960 11.40 24.64 -27.18
C SER A 960 10.65 25.97 -27.28
N SER A 961 11.21 26.93 -28.03
CA SER A 961 10.65 28.27 -28.17
C SER A 961 10.18 28.50 -29.61
N PHE A 962 9.05 29.19 -29.78
CA PHE A 962 8.55 29.63 -31.08
C PHE A 962 9.08 31.03 -31.47
N GLY A 963 10.16 31.51 -30.83
CA GLY A 963 10.69 32.86 -31.01
C GLY A 963 12.11 33.07 -30.45
N GLN A 964 12.29 34.04 -29.54
CA GLN A 964 13.58 34.36 -28.92
C GLN A 964 14.03 33.24 -27.95
N PRO A 965 15.35 33.05 -27.73
CA PRO A 965 15.83 32.04 -26.80
C PRO A 965 15.46 32.41 -25.36
N GLY A 966 14.76 31.50 -24.67
CA GLY A 966 14.44 31.63 -23.25
C GLY A 966 15.66 31.48 -22.33
N SER A 967 15.53 31.96 -21.09
CA SER A 967 16.54 31.79 -20.05
C SER A 967 16.29 30.53 -19.21
N VAL A 968 17.30 29.67 -19.10
CA VAL A 968 17.28 28.42 -18.31
C VAL A 968 18.53 28.37 -17.43
N ALA A 969 18.38 27.87 -16.20
CA ALA A 969 19.49 27.64 -15.29
C ALA A 969 19.35 26.26 -14.65
N ILE A 970 20.43 25.48 -14.64
CA ILE A 970 20.55 24.27 -13.82
C ILE A 970 21.64 24.52 -12.78
N VAL A 971 21.28 24.50 -11.50
CA VAL A 971 22.21 24.59 -10.36
C VAL A 971 22.17 23.27 -9.60
N SER A 972 23.29 22.56 -9.54
CA SER A 972 23.40 21.27 -8.85
C SER A 972 24.55 21.31 -7.83
N SER A 973 24.23 21.15 -6.55
CA SER A 973 25.19 21.09 -5.44
C SER A 973 25.09 19.75 -4.71
N GLN A 974 26.19 19.02 -4.62
CA GLN A 974 26.23 17.64 -4.12
C GLN A 974 27.37 17.48 -3.14
N THR A 975 27.07 17.18 -1.88
CA THR A 975 28.10 17.03 -0.83
C THR A 975 27.92 15.71 -0.09
N ASN A 976 28.99 14.90 -0.03
CA ASN A 976 29.01 13.66 0.73
C ASN A 976 30.12 13.71 1.79
N TYR A 977 29.74 13.67 3.06
CA TYR A 977 30.63 13.60 4.22
C TYR A 977 30.76 12.18 4.79
N GLY A 978 29.70 11.36 4.66
CA GLY A 978 29.67 10.00 5.20
C GLY A 978 30.52 9.00 4.39
N PRO A 979 30.94 7.88 4.99
CA PRO A 979 31.64 6.83 4.26
C PRO A 979 30.70 6.13 3.26
N VAL A 980 31.22 5.83 2.07
CA VAL A 980 30.50 5.08 1.03
C VAL A 980 31.28 3.81 0.73
N THR A 981 30.68 2.64 0.98
CA THR A 981 31.34 1.34 0.91
C THR A 981 30.54 0.37 0.04
N ALA A 982 31.19 -0.26 -0.93
CA ALA A 982 30.62 -1.36 -1.70
C ALA A 982 31.53 -2.59 -1.59
N ILE A 983 30.95 -3.73 -1.22
CA ILE A 983 31.67 -5.01 -1.03
C ILE A 983 30.98 -6.05 -1.89
N ALA A 984 31.71 -6.62 -2.84
CA ALA A 984 31.26 -7.78 -3.61
C ALA A 984 32.25 -8.93 -3.40
N THR A 985 31.81 -9.98 -2.71
CA THR A 985 32.62 -11.16 -2.45
C THR A 985 32.15 -12.30 -3.34
N GLY A 986 33.02 -12.71 -4.28
CA GLY A 986 32.76 -13.80 -5.20
C GLY A 986 32.83 -15.19 -4.55
N ASN A 987 32.23 -16.17 -5.23
CA ASN A 987 32.14 -17.58 -4.84
C ASN A 987 33.49 -18.16 -4.33
N GLN A 988 33.46 -18.91 -3.23
CA GLN A 988 34.45 -19.95 -3.00
C GLN A 988 34.09 -21.17 -3.85
N LEU A 989 34.84 -21.42 -4.93
CA LEU A 989 34.71 -22.64 -5.71
C LEU A 989 35.49 -23.77 -5.00
N ILE A 990 34.81 -24.50 -4.13
CA ILE A 990 35.39 -25.66 -3.45
C ILE A 990 35.06 -26.92 -4.27
N LEU A 991 36.10 -27.53 -4.85
CA LEU A 991 36.00 -28.73 -5.69
C LEU A 991 37.03 -29.78 -5.24
N PRO A 992 36.77 -30.56 -4.18
CA PRO A 992 37.50 -31.80 -3.95
C PRO A 992 37.02 -32.80 -5.00
N LEU A 993 37.64 -32.79 -6.19
CA LEU A 993 37.35 -33.77 -7.23
C LEU A 993 38.13 -35.05 -6.93
N GLY A 994 37.42 -36.17 -6.81
CA GLY A 994 38.02 -37.49 -7.01
C GLY A 994 38.47 -37.68 -8.46
N SER A 995 38.71 -38.92 -8.92
CA SER A 995 39.04 -39.14 -10.33
C SER A 995 37.88 -38.75 -11.27
N MET A 996 38.21 -38.07 -12.37
CA MET A 996 37.29 -37.75 -13.47
C MET A 996 37.59 -38.68 -14.65
N THR A 997 36.59 -39.39 -15.16
CA THR A 997 36.73 -40.27 -16.34
C THR A 997 35.70 -39.86 -17.40
N GLY A 998 36.15 -39.52 -18.61
CA GLY A 998 35.26 -39.12 -19.72
C GLY A 998 34.32 -37.94 -19.42
N SER A 999 34.65 -37.10 -18.43
CA SER A 999 33.77 -36.03 -17.90
C SER A 999 34.28 -34.64 -18.30
N SER A 1000 33.39 -33.65 -18.34
CA SER A 1000 33.71 -32.25 -18.64
C SER A 1000 33.34 -31.31 -17.49
N PHE A 1001 34.15 -30.25 -17.33
CA PHE A 1001 33.91 -29.17 -16.37
C PHE A 1001 34.14 -27.83 -17.07
N ALA A 1002 33.22 -26.89 -16.90
CA ALA A 1002 33.33 -25.54 -17.44
C ALA A 1002 33.00 -24.47 -16.38
N LEU A 1003 33.88 -23.49 -16.24
CA LEU A 1003 33.67 -22.26 -15.46
C LEU A 1003 33.81 -21.07 -16.41
N THR A 1004 32.70 -20.39 -16.74
CA THR A 1004 32.68 -19.36 -17.79
C THR A 1004 31.78 -18.18 -17.43
N GLY A 1005 32.12 -16.97 -17.87
CA GLY A 1005 31.20 -15.81 -17.82
C GLY A 1005 30.78 -15.29 -16.43
N ASN A 1006 31.32 -15.79 -15.32
CA ASN A 1006 30.98 -15.30 -13.98
C ASN A 1006 31.59 -13.89 -13.73
N GLN A 1007 30.83 -12.98 -13.10
CA GLN A 1007 31.22 -11.59 -12.87
C GLN A 1007 31.05 -11.17 -11.41
N VAL A 1008 32.05 -10.46 -10.86
CA VAL A 1008 31.99 -9.83 -9.54
C VAL A 1008 32.30 -8.34 -9.71
N SER A 1009 31.45 -7.46 -9.17
CA SER A 1009 31.61 -6.01 -9.31
C SER A 1009 31.23 -5.27 -8.04
N ALA A 1010 32.09 -4.37 -7.58
CA ALA A 1010 31.79 -3.44 -6.49
C ALA A 1010 32.02 -2.00 -6.98
N VAL A 1011 31.03 -1.14 -6.77
CA VAL A 1011 31.07 0.28 -7.18
C VAL A 1011 30.68 1.15 -6.00
N ALA A 1012 31.59 2.01 -5.54
CA ALA A 1012 31.33 3.00 -4.49
C ALA A 1012 31.56 4.41 -5.05
N VAL A 1013 30.55 5.27 -4.98
CA VAL A 1013 30.61 6.63 -5.52
C VAL A 1013 30.08 7.62 -4.48
N GLY A 1014 30.90 8.60 -4.11
CA GLY A 1014 30.48 9.67 -3.20
C GLY A 1014 29.33 10.51 -3.78
N ASN A 1015 29.58 11.14 -4.94
CA ASN A 1015 28.62 11.99 -5.65
C ASN A 1015 28.63 11.65 -7.14
N GLN A 1016 27.45 11.50 -7.76
CA GLN A 1016 27.27 11.40 -9.20
C GLN A 1016 26.16 12.34 -9.65
N ALA A 1017 26.45 13.27 -10.55
CA ALA A 1017 25.45 14.18 -11.11
C ALA A 1017 25.58 14.29 -12.63
N THR A 1018 24.45 14.20 -13.33
CA THR A 1018 24.35 14.48 -14.76
C THR A 1018 23.42 15.66 -14.97
N ASN A 1019 23.91 16.71 -15.63
CA ASN A 1019 23.12 17.90 -15.98
C ASN A 1019 23.04 18.01 -17.50
N SER A 1020 21.84 18.17 -18.03
CA SER A 1020 21.62 18.34 -19.47
C SER A 1020 20.64 19.46 -19.76
N ILE A 1021 20.97 20.32 -20.72
CA ILE A 1021 20.09 21.34 -21.27
C ILE A 1021 19.92 21.02 -22.75
N THR A 1022 18.70 20.74 -23.17
CA THR A 1022 18.36 20.58 -24.59
C THR A 1022 17.54 21.79 -25.02
N SER A 1023 17.95 22.45 -26.10
CA SER A 1023 17.20 23.54 -26.71
C SER A 1023 16.88 23.19 -28.15
N LEU A 1024 15.60 23.14 -28.48
CA LEU A 1024 15.10 23.01 -29.84
C LEU A 1024 14.61 24.38 -30.31
N ARG A 1025 15.05 24.76 -31.52
CA ARG A 1025 14.58 25.95 -32.23
C ARG A 1025 13.56 25.56 -33.29
#